data_AF-A0A2N9L2C3-F1
#
_entry.id   AF-A0A2N9L2C3-F1
#
_cell.length_a   1.000
_cell.length_b   1.000
_cell.length_c   1.000
_cell.angle_alpha   90.00
_cell.angle_beta   90.00
_cell.angle_gamma   90.00
#
_symmetry.space_group_name_H-M   'P 1'
#
loop_
_entity.id
_entity.type
_entity.pdbx_description
1 polymer ?
#
loop_
_entity_poly.entity_id
_entity_poly.type
_entity_poly.pdbx_seq_one_letter_code
_entity_poly.pdbx_strand_id
1 'polypeptide(L)'
;MLSRRSFLKTGITTGAAALPLVSRIDALDGATLAAQQTGGGENAATGILVPLPDRLPQQQIPAEPWQNRVRRVGQTNMTEHDPAVMNVEEWADYWHSAKVDVVFVSVTGILAFYPSKVPFHKHGKFLNGRDFFGECTAAAKQRGMRVVARMSPDLNWPDALAAHPKWAMRHKDGSPQLSTEDPRLFKTCMFSSYMDDYVPAIMREISSLYDVDCFYTNGWPPLGNLPECYCANCSKLPPGGTPAYWRVFTERVLALWQRYDAIAKEKQVDSFYFANSGGNVRGGPNLDQLGKIIAWFQADNQGRTYEDPAVWGCSSQGRACNAVLDGKFAANVTAAYSTGNPGWRNASKSPDETRMWINETLASGMVPYLHFVGAEKGFCEDRRWQKLGVDYFDWTARHDAHLAARRSIANIGVVIGQSTQLLYPGPATVRTRAYMHETTQGIYDALLRGRFAFDYVHEDRLEPERLKKYRALLLPNVAMLSDRQCEQLSDYVRAGGSLMADFETSLYDENLNPRADFGLAGLFGVSKVGDAVGTNGNPYYARIERPESPPPQSPAPHAIVEGFRDTNWIPGAQNRLPLKPVGNPVLTVVPGFVRYPPELAYPPVSETTEPAVVLRESGSSRLAWFSGDVERTWWLTGHGDLLRLLHNTIRWLTHDERVVSVEGPGFIEMFAWETRPGYAVHLLNYSNANAFHGWMQSIDPLGAQQLSMKLPPQVHVKSVELLRAEQTVPFKLDGQTLRFTVPAVADYEVAAVTVA
;
A
#
# COMPACT_ATOMS: atom_id res chain seq x y z
N MET A 1 25.68 -14.66 -34.04
CA MET A 1 26.85 -15.39 -33.50
C MET A 1 28.05 -14.45 -33.49
N LEU A 2 28.65 -14.27 -32.29
CA LEU A 2 30.05 -13.96 -31.97
C LEU A 2 30.68 -12.65 -32.54
N SER A 3 31.48 -11.86 -31.83
CA SER A 3 31.84 -11.77 -30.40
C SER A 3 32.77 -10.57 -30.21
N ARG A 4 32.67 -9.90 -29.06
CA ARG A 4 33.70 -9.03 -28.47
C ARG A 4 35.01 -9.81 -28.28
N ARG A 5 36.12 -9.37 -28.88
CA ARG A 5 37.51 -9.49 -28.36
C ARG A 5 38.48 -8.92 -29.39
N SER A 6 39.05 -7.75 -29.10
CA SER A 6 40.39 -7.31 -29.53
C SER A 6 40.65 -5.93 -28.95
N PHE A 7 41.17 -5.85 -27.73
CA PHE A 7 42.06 -4.74 -27.32
C PHE A 7 42.85 -5.18 -26.08
N LEU A 8 43.89 -5.97 -26.32
CA LEU A 8 45.00 -6.21 -25.42
C LEU A 8 46.26 -6.29 -26.28
N LYS A 9 47.17 -5.33 -26.11
CA LYS A 9 48.65 -5.42 -26.15
C LYS A 9 49.30 -4.22 -26.81
N THR A 10 49.84 -3.35 -25.95
CA THR A 10 51.09 -2.54 -26.01
C THR A 10 50.93 -1.45 -24.93
N GLY A 11 51.83 -1.14 -24.02
CA GLY A 11 53.16 -1.61 -23.65
C GLY A 11 53.73 -0.58 -22.66
N ILE A 12 53.87 -0.98 -21.39
CA ILE A 12 55.00 -0.73 -20.48
C ILE A 12 55.88 0.50 -20.80
N THR A 13 55.93 1.47 -19.88
CA THR A 13 57.17 1.90 -19.21
C THR A 13 56.91 2.76 -17.96
N THR A 14 57.52 2.29 -16.86
CA THR A 14 58.15 3.04 -15.75
C THR A 14 57.30 3.91 -14.81
N GLY A 15 57.38 3.57 -13.51
CA GLY A 15 57.06 4.49 -12.41
C GLY A 15 56.78 3.80 -11.08
N ALA A 16 57.73 3.03 -10.55
CA ALA A 16 57.64 2.44 -9.22
C ALA A 16 57.90 3.49 -8.12
N ALA A 17 57.04 3.52 -7.10
CA ALA A 17 57.44 3.80 -5.72
C ALA A 17 56.37 3.22 -4.77
N ALA A 18 56.66 2.02 -4.27
CA ALA A 18 56.00 1.44 -3.11
C ALA A 18 56.45 2.18 -1.84
N LEU A 19 55.60 2.21 -0.81
CA LEU A 19 55.93 2.15 0.63
C LEU A 19 54.61 2.02 1.44
N PRO A 20 54.62 1.55 2.70
CA PRO A 20 53.85 0.38 3.11
C PRO A 20 52.87 0.62 4.26
N LEU A 21 51.99 -0.35 4.48
CA LEU A 21 51.25 -0.58 5.71
C LEU A 21 52.21 -0.81 6.89
N VAL A 22 52.13 0.03 7.93
CA VAL A 22 52.41 -0.37 9.32
C VAL A 22 51.48 0.39 10.27
N SER A 23 50.77 -0.39 11.08
CA SER A 23 50.04 -0.02 12.28
C SER A 23 50.94 0.55 13.38
N ARG A 24 50.56 1.68 14.00
CA ARG A 24 50.83 1.93 15.43
C ARG A 24 49.74 2.81 16.04
N ILE A 25 49.27 2.31 17.19
CA ILE A 25 48.58 3.00 18.27
C ILE A 25 49.54 4.05 18.84
N ASP A 26 49.08 5.29 19.02
CA ASP A 26 49.28 6.04 20.25
C ASP A 26 48.39 7.29 20.31
N ALA A 27 47.96 7.57 21.53
CA ALA A 27 46.97 8.53 21.95
C ALA A 27 47.40 9.99 21.71
N LEU A 28 46.42 10.84 21.36
CA LEU A 28 46.44 12.26 21.69
C LEU A 28 45.06 12.68 22.20
N ASP A 29 45.09 13.19 23.42
CA ASP A 29 44.01 13.73 24.22
C ASP A 29 43.28 14.92 23.57
N GLY A 30 42.01 15.06 23.97
CA GLY A 30 41.58 16.31 24.57
C GLY A 30 41.11 17.43 23.64
N ALA A 31 40.01 17.19 22.92
CA ALA A 31 39.06 18.27 22.63
C ALA A 31 37.66 17.67 22.44
N THR A 32 36.91 17.63 23.54
CA THR A 32 35.46 17.50 23.56
C THR A 32 34.84 18.56 22.66
N LEU A 33 34.53 18.18 21.41
CA LEU A 33 33.50 18.84 20.62
C LEU A 33 32.17 18.42 21.22
N ALA A 34 31.80 19.12 22.30
CA ALA A 34 30.43 19.18 22.74
C ALA A 34 29.63 19.71 21.55
N ALA A 35 28.93 18.80 20.86
CA ALA A 35 27.86 19.17 19.96
C ALA A 35 26.87 19.98 20.80
N GLN A 36 26.92 21.30 20.64
CA GLN A 36 25.89 22.19 21.14
C GLN A 36 24.57 21.66 20.61
N GLN A 37 23.77 21.13 21.52
CA GLN A 37 22.33 21.01 21.33
C GLN A 37 21.85 22.40 20.96
N THR A 38 21.62 22.62 19.66
CA THR A 38 20.71 23.66 19.21
C THR A 38 19.34 23.25 19.72
N GLY A 39 19.02 23.74 20.92
CA GLY A 39 17.68 23.76 21.47
C GLY A 39 16.79 24.62 20.58
N GLY A 40 16.38 24.06 19.44
CA GLY A 40 15.24 24.50 18.67
C GLY A 40 14.02 23.75 19.18
N GLY A 41 13.58 24.10 20.40
CA GLY A 41 12.21 23.86 20.80
C GLY A 41 11.32 24.78 19.99
N GLU A 42 11.11 24.47 18.71
CA GLU A 42 9.94 24.99 18.01
C GLU A 42 8.73 24.46 18.79
N ASN A 43 7.95 25.38 19.37
CA ASN A 43 6.60 25.09 19.86
C ASN A 43 5.86 24.37 18.73
N ALA A 44 5.81 23.04 18.79
CA ALA A 44 4.90 22.27 17.97
C ALA A 44 3.51 22.78 18.35
N ALA A 45 2.88 23.55 17.47
CA ALA A 45 1.50 23.95 17.65
C ALA A 45 0.70 22.67 17.90
N THR A 46 0.21 22.52 19.13
CA THR A 46 -0.63 21.41 19.54
C THR A 46 -1.93 21.61 18.76
N GLY A 47 -2.08 20.89 17.64
CA GLY A 47 -3.24 21.05 16.76
C GLY A 47 -4.56 20.90 17.51
N ILE A 48 -5.64 21.38 16.90
CA ILE A 48 -6.95 21.45 17.55
C ILE A 48 -7.56 20.05 17.57
N LEU A 49 -7.63 19.43 18.76
CA LEU A 49 -8.31 18.14 18.90
C LEU A 49 -9.82 18.30 18.72
N VAL A 50 -10.36 17.66 17.69
CA VAL A 50 -11.79 17.60 17.43
C VAL A 50 -12.41 16.35 18.08
N PRO A 51 -13.67 16.42 18.54
CA PRO A 51 -14.35 15.24 19.08
C PRO A 51 -14.36 14.10 18.07
N LEU A 52 -14.06 12.89 18.51
CA LEU A 52 -14.24 11.69 17.70
C LEU A 52 -15.71 11.54 17.29
N PRO A 53 -16.00 10.86 16.18
CA PRO A 53 -17.37 10.51 15.82
C PRO A 53 -18.05 9.69 16.93
N ASP A 54 -19.37 9.80 17.02
CA ASP A 54 -20.16 8.91 17.86
C ASP A 54 -19.84 7.44 17.55
N ARG A 55 -19.72 6.64 18.61
CA ARG A 55 -19.46 5.21 18.48
C ARG A 55 -20.57 4.55 17.68
N LEU A 56 -20.19 3.64 16.80
CA LEU A 56 -21.16 2.81 16.12
C LEU A 56 -21.95 2.02 17.18
N PRO A 57 -23.28 1.89 17.04
CA PRO A 57 -24.10 1.15 17.99
C PRO A 57 -23.54 -0.28 18.13
N GLN A 58 -23.59 -0.86 19.33
CA GLN A 58 -23.32 -2.28 19.49
C GLN A 58 -24.35 -3.05 18.65
N GLN A 59 -23.94 -3.55 17.48
CA GLN A 59 -24.81 -4.38 16.67
C GLN A 59 -25.00 -5.72 17.39
N GLN A 60 -26.25 -6.08 17.67
CA GLN A 60 -26.64 -7.50 17.73
C GLN A 60 -26.55 -8.02 16.30
N ILE A 61 -25.37 -8.49 15.90
CA ILE A 61 -25.19 -9.03 14.55
C ILE A 61 -25.99 -10.35 14.49
N PRO A 62 -26.89 -10.56 13.49
CA PRO A 62 -27.28 -11.91 13.07
C PRO A 62 -26.02 -12.76 12.88
N ALA A 63 -26.10 -14.10 12.96
CA ALA A 63 -24.92 -14.98 12.91
C ALA A 63 -23.83 -14.48 11.92
N GLU A 64 -22.77 -13.87 12.46
CA GLU A 64 -21.70 -13.22 11.70
C GLU A 64 -21.09 -14.24 10.73
N PRO A 65 -20.95 -13.93 9.42
CA PRO A 65 -20.34 -14.85 8.47
C PRO A 65 -18.99 -15.35 9.00
N TRP A 66 -18.71 -16.64 8.86
CA TRP A 66 -17.59 -17.24 9.58
C TRP A 66 -16.24 -16.61 9.23
N GLN A 67 -16.07 -16.13 7.99
CA GLN A 67 -14.85 -15.45 7.56
C GLN A 67 -14.56 -14.20 8.40
N ASN A 68 -15.58 -13.47 8.85
CA ASN A 68 -15.40 -12.29 9.69
C ASN A 68 -14.95 -12.64 11.12
N ARG A 69 -15.04 -13.92 11.52
CA ARG A 69 -14.55 -14.44 12.80
C ARG A 69 -13.10 -14.92 12.75
N VAL A 70 -12.52 -15.04 11.55
CA VAL A 70 -11.12 -15.44 11.37
C VAL A 70 -10.20 -14.33 11.90
N ARG A 71 -9.15 -14.72 12.62
CA ARG A 71 -8.16 -13.83 13.24
C ARG A 71 -6.74 -14.18 12.85
N ARG A 72 -6.48 -15.43 12.42
CA ARG A 72 -5.15 -15.94 12.08
C ARG A 72 -5.23 -16.91 10.89
N VAL A 73 -4.38 -16.69 9.88
CA VAL A 73 -4.30 -17.52 8.67
C VAL A 73 -2.90 -18.14 8.54
N GLY A 74 -2.84 -19.43 8.19
CA GLY A 74 -1.61 -20.18 7.95
C GLY A 74 -1.53 -20.76 6.54
N GLN A 75 -0.33 -20.79 5.96
CA GLN A 75 -0.11 -21.45 4.67
C GLN A 75 1.26 -22.11 4.60
N THR A 76 1.23 -23.34 4.10
CA THR A 76 2.41 -24.02 3.58
C THR A 76 2.18 -24.25 2.10
N ASN A 77 2.93 -23.54 1.24
CA ASN A 77 2.89 -23.81 -0.19
C ASN A 77 3.62 -25.12 -0.47
N MET A 78 2.84 -26.20 -0.61
CA MET A 78 3.38 -27.54 -0.87
C MET A 78 4.15 -27.58 -2.20
N THR A 79 5.30 -28.23 -2.18
CA THR A 79 6.20 -28.50 -3.32
C THR A 79 5.98 -29.92 -3.84
N GLU A 80 6.44 -30.21 -5.06
CA GLU A 80 6.26 -31.54 -5.70
C GLU A 80 6.77 -32.70 -4.83
N HIS A 81 7.79 -32.48 -3.98
CA HIS A 81 8.41 -33.50 -3.14
C HIS A 81 7.71 -33.72 -1.80
N ASP A 82 6.95 -32.74 -1.29
CA ASP A 82 6.30 -32.83 0.02
C ASP A 82 5.40 -34.08 0.19
N PRO A 83 4.67 -34.57 -0.82
CA PRO A 83 3.93 -35.84 -0.72
C PRO A 83 4.78 -37.07 -0.40
N ALA A 84 6.09 -37.04 -0.60
CA ALA A 84 6.98 -38.16 -0.27
C ALA A 84 7.56 -38.06 1.15
N VAL A 85 7.66 -36.86 1.73
CA VAL A 85 8.47 -36.61 2.93
C VAL A 85 7.75 -35.89 4.06
N MET A 86 6.68 -35.14 3.79
CA MET A 86 5.98 -34.36 4.81
C MET A 86 5.19 -35.27 5.76
N ASN A 87 5.41 -35.07 7.06
CA ASN A 87 4.54 -35.57 8.11
C ASN A 87 3.30 -34.65 8.23
N VAL A 88 2.15 -35.16 7.80
CA VAL A 88 0.89 -34.41 7.77
C VAL A 88 0.40 -34.05 9.18
N GLU A 89 0.58 -34.94 10.15
CA GLU A 89 0.12 -34.69 11.52
C GLU A 89 0.97 -33.61 12.19
N GLU A 90 2.29 -33.65 12.04
CA GLU A 90 3.19 -32.61 12.58
C GLU A 90 2.92 -31.24 11.94
N TRP A 91 2.66 -31.21 10.62
CA TRP A 91 2.26 -29.99 9.93
C TRP A 91 0.95 -29.41 10.50
N ALA A 92 -0.05 -30.26 10.72
CA ALA A 92 -1.34 -29.83 11.25
C ALA A 92 -1.25 -29.42 12.73
N ASP A 93 -0.45 -30.12 13.54
CA ASP A 93 -0.17 -29.80 14.95
C ASP A 93 0.47 -28.43 15.10
N TYR A 94 1.43 -28.10 14.25
CA TYR A 94 2.07 -26.79 14.26
C TYR A 94 1.04 -25.66 14.06
N TRP A 95 0.24 -25.73 13.00
CA TRP A 95 -0.73 -24.67 12.71
C TRP A 95 -1.81 -24.56 13.79
N HIS A 96 -2.25 -25.69 14.34
CA HIS A 96 -3.16 -25.70 15.48
C HIS A 96 -2.53 -25.06 16.73
N SER A 97 -1.27 -25.38 17.03
CA SER A 97 -0.54 -24.79 18.16
C SER A 97 -0.36 -23.28 18.01
N ALA A 98 -0.25 -22.79 16.77
CA ALA A 98 -0.22 -21.36 16.44
C ALA A 98 -1.61 -20.71 16.44
N LYS A 99 -2.68 -21.40 16.88
CA LYS A 99 -4.06 -20.90 16.94
C LYS A 99 -4.58 -20.37 15.60
N VAL A 100 -4.15 -20.98 14.50
CA VAL A 100 -4.64 -20.65 13.16
C VAL A 100 -6.08 -21.10 13.02
N ASP A 101 -6.93 -20.22 12.48
CA ASP A 101 -8.34 -20.54 12.21
C ASP A 101 -8.51 -21.19 10.83
N VAL A 102 -7.65 -20.83 9.88
CA VAL A 102 -7.74 -21.21 8.46
C VAL A 102 -6.37 -21.60 7.91
N VAL A 103 -6.28 -22.77 7.27
CA VAL A 103 -5.09 -23.23 6.55
C VAL A 103 -5.33 -23.36 5.04
N PHE A 104 -4.34 -22.94 4.25
CA PHE A 104 -4.34 -23.12 2.80
C PHE A 104 -3.64 -24.43 2.44
N VAL A 105 -4.35 -25.31 1.74
CA VAL A 105 -3.83 -26.61 1.31
C VAL A 105 -3.78 -26.63 -0.22
N SER A 106 -2.62 -26.98 -0.77
CA SER A 106 -2.40 -27.01 -2.21
C SER A 106 -3.22 -28.11 -2.87
N VAL A 107 -4.25 -27.73 -3.62
CA VAL A 107 -4.77 -28.52 -4.75
C VAL A 107 -3.77 -28.42 -5.91
N THR A 108 -3.41 -27.15 -6.19
CA THR A 108 -2.65 -26.52 -7.29
C THR A 108 -3.13 -26.84 -8.71
N GLY A 109 -2.90 -25.94 -9.68
CA GLY A 109 -3.41 -26.06 -11.06
C GLY A 109 -2.36 -26.55 -12.08
N ILE A 110 -1.08 -26.43 -11.72
CA ILE A 110 0.07 -26.92 -12.51
C ILE A 110 0.30 -28.40 -12.23
N LEU A 111 0.24 -28.81 -10.97
CA LEU A 111 0.35 -30.20 -10.53
C LEU A 111 -0.89 -30.56 -9.70
N ALA A 112 -1.26 -31.83 -9.64
CA ALA A 112 -2.25 -32.31 -8.68
C ALA A 112 -1.52 -32.90 -7.46
N PHE A 113 -1.98 -32.53 -6.27
CA PHE A 113 -1.55 -33.11 -4.99
C PHE A 113 -2.51 -34.20 -4.47
N TYR A 114 -3.30 -34.77 -5.38
CA TYR A 114 -4.26 -35.83 -5.13
C TYR A 114 -4.46 -36.59 -6.45
N PRO A 115 -5.05 -37.80 -6.45
CA PRO A 115 -5.25 -38.60 -7.66
C PRO A 115 -6.40 -38.07 -8.54
N SER A 116 -6.24 -36.83 -9.03
CA SER A 116 -7.17 -36.12 -9.92
C SER A 116 -7.50 -36.92 -11.17
N LYS A 117 -8.76 -36.89 -11.60
CA LYS A 117 -9.23 -37.49 -12.85
C LYS A 117 -9.50 -36.45 -13.93
N VAL A 118 -9.34 -35.16 -13.62
CA VAL A 118 -9.48 -34.08 -14.60
C VAL A 118 -8.35 -34.19 -15.64
N PRO A 119 -8.67 -34.31 -16.95
CA PRO A 119 -7.65 -34.39 -17.99
C PRO A 119 -6.71 -33.18 -17.96
N PHE A 120 -5.41 -33.41 -18.16
CA PHE A 120 -4.34 -32.41 -18.11
C PHE A 120 -4.01 -31.83 -16.72
N HIS A 121 -4.68 -32.28 -15.65
CA HIS A 121 -4.28 -31.97 -14.28
C HIS A 121 -3.18 -32.93 -13.83
N LYS A 122 -1.95 -32.61 -14.24
CA LYS A 122 -0.80 -33.51 -14.14
C LYS A 122 -0.47 -33.89 -12.70
N HIS A 123 -0.38 -35.19 -12.39
CA HIS A 123 0.10 -35.64 -11.08
C HIS A 123 1.59 -35.37 -10.91
N GLY A 124 1.98 -34.87 -9.73
CA GLY A 124 3.40 -34.72 -9.39
C GLY A 124 4.12 -36.06 -9.37
N LYS A 125 5.40 -36.07 -9.77
CA LYS A 125 6.18 -37.31 -9.91
C LYS A 125 6.36 -38.10 -8.60
N PHE A 126 6.23 -37.42 -7.45
CA PHE A 126 6.36 -38.01 -6.13
C PHE A 126 5.03 -38.33 -5.45
N LEU A 127 3.89 -38.06 -6.11
CA LEU A 127 2.58 -38.33 -5.53
C LEU A 127 2.33 -39.84 -5.36
N ASN A 128 2.79 -40.67 -6.31
CA ASN A 128 2.68 -42.13 -6.27
C ASN A 128 1.27 -42.68 -5.92
N GLY A 129 0.22 -41.97 -6.37
CA GLY A 129 -1.17 -42.33 -6.09
C GLY A 129 -1.69 -41.97 -4.69
N ARG A 130 -0.87 -41.35 -3.84
CA ARG A 130 -1.26 -40.86 -2.51
C ARG A 130 -2.31 -39.74 -2.63
N ASP A 131 -3.31 -39.77 -1.76
CA ASP A 131 -4.25 -38.67 -1.61
C ASP A 131 -3.74 -37.66 -0.59
N PHE A 132 -2.66 -36.96 -0.95
CA PHE A 132 -1.98 -36.05 -0.03
C PHE A 132 -2.83 -34.84 0.37
N PHE A 133 -3.60 -34.28 -0.57
CA PHE A 133 -4.57 -33.22 -0.28
C PHE A 133 -5.66 -33.66 0.71
N GLY A 134 -6.24 -34.85 0.49
CA GLY A 134 -7.26 -35.41 1.37
C GLY A 134 -6.75 -35.65 2.79
N GLU A 135 -5.54 -36.20 2.92
CA GLU A 135 -4.87 -36.40 4.22
C GLU A 135 -4.65 -35.07 4.96
N CYS A 136 -4.12 -34.04 4.29
CA CYS A 136 -3.93 -32.70 4.88
C CYS A 136 -5.27 -32.08 5.31
N THR A 137 -6.30 -32.22 4.48
CA THR A 137 -7.64 -31.71 4.78
C THR A 137 -8.20 -32.38 6.03
N ALA A 138 -8.13 -33.71 6.12
CA ALA A 138 -8.61 -34.46 7.28
C ALA A 138 -7.88 -34.06 8.56
N ALA A 139 -6.55 -33.98 8.53
CA ALA A 139 -5.73 -33.63 9.68
C ALA A 139 -6.00 -32.20 10.19
N ALA A 140 -6.23 -31.24 9.29
CA ALA A 140 -6.61 -29.88 9.66
C ALA A 140 -8.01 -29.81 10.29
N LYS A 141 -8.99 -30.50 9.70
CA LYS A 141 -10.38 -30.52 10.19
C LYS A 141 -10.50 -31.22 11.54
N GLN A 142 -9.72 -32.28 11.79
CA GLN A 142 -9.63 -32.93 13.10
C GLN A 142 -9.20 -31.98 14.22
N ARG A 143 -8.42 -30.94 13.88
CA ARG A 143 -7.94 -29.89 14.79
C ARG A 143 -8.84 -28.65 14.81
N GLY A 144 -10.01 -28.72 14.18
CA GLY A 144 -10.99 -27.63 14.15
C GLY A 144 -10.61 -26.45 13.24
N MET A 145 -9.59 -26.60 12.39
CA MET A 145 -9.21 -25.56 11.42
C MET A 145 -10.06 -25.66 10.16
N ARG A 146 -10.33 -24.52 9.54
CA ARG A 146 -10.96 -24.44 8.21
C ARG A 146 -9.92 -24.62 7.11
N VAL A 147 -10.35 -25.20 5.99
CA VAL A 147 -9.46 -25.57 4.89
C VAL A 147 -9.80 -24.78 3.63
N VAL A 148 -8.80 -24.08 3.09
CA VAL A 148 -8.88 -23.42 1.78
C VAL A 148 -8.26 -24.31 0.72
N ALA A 149 -9.05 -24.63 -0.31
CA ALA A 149 -8.57 -25.32 -1.52
C ALA A 149 -7.78 -24.34 -2.39
N ARG A 150 -6.44 -24.37 -2.29
CA ARG A 150 -5.53 -23.45 -3.00
C ARG A 150 -5.17 -23.95 -4.40
N MET A 151 -5.60 -23.22 -5.42
CA MET A 151 -5.34 -23.48 -6.84
C MET A 151 -4.40 -22.43 -7.45
N SER A 152 -3.84 -22.70 -8.63
CA SER A 152 -3.00 -21.76 -9.40
C SER A 152 -3.24 -21.98 -10.89
N PRO A 153 -4.20 -21.25 -11.49
CA PRO A 153 -4.60 -21.47 -12.88
C PRO A 153 -3.73 -20.74 -13.90
N ASP A 154 -2.71 -19.99 -13.49
CA ASP A 154 -1.91 -19.09 -14.33
C ASP A 154 -0.92 -19.79 -15.28
N LEU A 155 -0.57 -21.05 -15.00
CA LEU A 155 0.38 -21.84 -15.79
C LEU A 155 -0.13 -23.26 -16.04
N ASN A 156 0.26 -23.87 -17.16
CA ASN A 156 0.03 -25.30 -17.45
C ASN A 156 1.11 -25.91 -18.38
N TRP A 157 1.04 -27.22 -18.63
CA TRP A 157 2.06 -28.05 -19.28
C TRP A 157 1.89 -28.20 -20.81
N PRO A 158 2.95 -28.56 -21.55
CA PRO A 158 2.92 -28.62 -23.02
C PRO A 158 1.92 -29.62 -23.63
N ASP A 159 1.57 -30.70 -22.93
CA ASP A 159 0.55 -31.66 -23.36
C ASP A 159 -0.85 -31.01 -23.40
N ALA A 160 -1.18 -30.20 -22.39
CA ALA A 160 -2.38 -29.37 -22.41
C ALA A 160 -2.35 -28.34 -23.55
N LEU A 161 -1.18 -27.75 -23.83
CA LEU A 161 -1.00 -26.82 -24.95
C LEU A 161 -1.22 -27.47 -26.32
N ALA A 162 -0.73 -28.69 -26.50
CA ALA A 162 -0.87 -29.45 -27.74
C ALA A 162 -2.34 -29.82 -28.00
N ALA A 163 -3.06 -30.26 -26.97
CA ALA A 163 -4.48 -30.60 -27.07
C ALA A 163 -5.37 -29.35 -27.20
N HIS A 164 -5.02 -28.27 -26.50
CA HIS A 164 -5.82 -27.05 -26.39
C HIS A 164 -4.98 -25.79 -26.70
N PRO A 165 -4.60 -25.55 -27.97
CA PRO A 165 -3.75 -24.42 -28.33
C PRO A 165 -4.35 -23.04 -28.04
N LYS A 166 -5.67 -22.94 -27.84
CA LYS A 166 -6.36 -21.70 -27.47
C LYS A 166 -6.23 -21.34 -25.99
N TRP A 167 -5.77 -22.26 -25.14
CA TRP A 167 -5.59 -22.00 -23.71
C TRP A 167 -4.38 -21.14 -23.39
N ALA A 168 -3.39 -21.04 -24.28
CA ALA A 168 -2.19 -20.26 -24.03
C ALA A 168 -2.34 -18.78 -24.37
N MET A 169 -1.71 -17.95 -23.54
CA MET A 169 -1.33 -16.59 -23.93
C MET A 169 -0.33 -16.64 -25.09
N ARG A 170 -0.38 -15.64 -25.96
CA ARG A 170 0.44 -15.56 -27.18
C ARG A 170 1.15 -14.22 -27.27
N HIS A 171 2.39 -14.22 -27.74
CA HIS A 171 3.09 -13.03 -28.21
C HIS A 171 2.51 -12.58 -29.58
N LYS A 172 2.91 -11.39 -30.06
CA LYS A 172 2.45 -10.82 -31.34
C LYS A 172 2.76 -11.71 -32.54
N ASP A 173 3.86 -12.47 -32.48
CA ASP A 173 4.28 -13.42 -33.51
C ASP A 173 3.50 -14.75 -33.47
N GLY A 174 2.57 -14.92 -32.53
CA GLY A 174 1.79 -16.14 -32.35
C GLY A 174 2.48 -17.23 -31.52
N SER A 175 3.69 -17.00 -31.00
CA SER A 175 4.35 -17.95 -30.10
C SER A 175 3.69 -18.00 -28.71
N PRO A 176 3.65 -19.17 -28.03
CA PRO A 176 3.22 -19.25 -26.63
C PRO A 176 4.07 -18.37 -25.73
N GLN A 177 3.42 -17.67 -24.80
CA GLN A 177 4.14 -17.08 -23.68
C GLN A 177 4.48 -18.17 -22.67
N LEU A 178 5.77 -18.34 -22.37
CA LEU A 178 6.27 -19.32 -21.41
C LEU A 178 6.55 -18.66 -20.06
N SER A 179 6.58 -19.44 -18.99
CA SER A 179 7.07 -18.97 -17.68
C SER A 179 8.55 -18.63 -17.79
N THR A 180 8.94 -17.52 -17.14
CA THR A 180 10.34 -17.07 -17.10
C THR A 180 11.19 -17.90 -16.17
N GLU A 181 10.59 -18.49 -15.13
CA GLU A 181 11.30 -19.33 -14.14
C GLU A 181 11.34 -20.81 -14.53
N ASP A 182 10.27 -21.33 -15.12
CA ASP A 182 10.22 -22.69 -15.67
C ASP A 182 9.69 -22.66 -17.12
N PRO A 183 10.57 -22.52 -18.12
CA PRO A 183 10.18 -22.38 -19.53
C PRO A 183 9.42 -23.58 -20.12
N ARG A 184 9.27 -24.68 -19.37
CA ARG A 184 8.42 -25.81 -19.80
C ARG A 184 6.94 -25.48 -19.67
N LEU A 185 6.56 -24.53 -18.81
CA LEU A 185 5.19 -24.14 -18.55
C LEU A 185 4.77 -22.98 -19.45
N PHE A 186 3.56 -23.01 -19.98
CA PHE A 186 2.95 -21.90 -20.71
C PHE A 186 1.99 -21.10 -19.83
N LYS A 187 1.87 -19.80 -20.08
CA LYS A 187 0.91 -18.91 -19.40
C LYS A 187 -0.50 -19.06 -19.97
N THR A 188 -1.50 -19.19 -19.11
CA THR A 188 -2.88 -19.47 -19.53
C THR A 188 -3.67 -18.19 -19.83
N CYS A 189 -4.56 -18.25 -20.81
CA CYS A 189 -5.38 -17.11 -21.24
C CYS A 189 -6.69 -17.06 -20.44
N MET A 190 -6.90 -15.96 -19.70
CA MET A 190 -8.11 -15.77 -18.89
C MET A 190 -9.41 -15.63 -19.69
N PHE A 191 -9.31 -15.33 -20.99
CA PHE A 191 -10.43 -15.22 -21.92
C PHE A 191 -10.68 -16.53 -22.71
N SER A 192 -10.11 -17.65 -22.27
CA SER A 192 -10.26 -18.95 -22.93
C SER A 192 -11.08 -19.93 -22.07
N SER A 193 -11.50 -21.04 -22.70
CA SER A 193 -12.19 -22.13 -22.02
C SER A 193 -11.36 -22.79 -20.90
N TYR A 194 -10.08 -22.45 -20.77
CA TYR A 194 -9.30 -22.82 -19.60
C TYR A 194 -9.95 -22.33 -18.30
N MET A 195 -10.38 -21.06 -18.27
CA MET A 195 -11.07 -20.50 -17.12
C MET A 195 -12.56 -20.84 -17.11
N ASP A 196 -13.18 -21.03 -18.27
CA ASP A 196 -14.61 -21.34 -18.30
C ASP A 196 -14.92 -22.80 -17.95
N ASP A 197 -14.05 -23.75 -18.31
CA ASP A 197 -14.39 -25.17 -18.23
C ASP A 197 -13.39 -25.97 -17.39
N TYR A 198 -12.07 -25.79 -17.63
CA TYR A 198 -11.04 -26.58 -16.95
C TYR A 198 -10.93 -26.26 -15.46
N VAL A 199 -10.86 -24.98 -15.07
CA VAL A 199 -10.80 -24.59 -13.65
C VAL A 199 -12.08 -25.01 -12.89
N PRO A 200 -13.30 -24.78 -13.41
CA PRO A 200 -14.53 -25.32 -12.82
C PRO A 200 -14.56 -26.85 -12.65
N ALA A 201 -13.98 -27.61 -13.59
CA ALA A 201 -13.92 -29.06 -13.46
C ALA A 201 -13.10 -29.49 -12.23
N ILE A 202 -11.95 -28.85 -12.00
CA ILE A 202 -11.13 -29.09 -10.79
C ILE A 202 -11.90 -28.69 -9.53
N MET A 203 -12.54 -27.51 -9.52
CA MET A 203 -13.32 -27.05 -8.37
C MET A 203 -14.41 -28.05 -7.97
N ARG A 204 -15.17 -28.55 -8.95
CA ARG A 204 -16.22 -29.54 -8.70
C ARG A 204 -15.68 -30.88 -8.25
N GLU A 205 -14.57 -31.34 -8.83
CA GLU A 205 -13.91 -32.57 -8.38
C GLU A 205 -13.49 -32.45 -6.91
N ILE A 206 -12.80 -31.37 -6.53
CA ILE A 206 -12.41 -31.10 -5.14
C ILE A 206 -13.64 -31.03 -4.22
N SER A 207 -14.67 -30.27 -4.61
CA SER A 207 -15.90 -30.15 -3.83
C SER A 207 -16.57 -31.51 -3.62
N SER A 208 -16.59 -32.37 -4.64
CA SER A 208 -17.20 -33.70 -4.56
C SER A 208 -16.43 -34.66 -3.64
N LEU A 209 -15.11 -34.51 -3.54
CA LEU A 209 -14.24 -35.46 -2.83
C LEU A 209 -13.92 -35.04 -1.39
N TYR A 210 -13.84 -33.74 -1.10
CA TYR A 210 -13.25 -33.25 0.15
C TYR A 210 -14.15 -32.25 0.89
N ASP A 211 -13.94 -32.14 2.21
CA ASP A 211 -14.61 -31.17 3.09
C ASP A 211 -13.78 -29.88 3.18
N VAL A 212 -13.88 -29.05 2.14
CA VAL A 212 -13.19 -27.75 2.04
C VAL A 212 -14.17 -26.61 2.33
N ASP A 213 -13.70 -25.59 3.04
CA ASP A 213 -14.53 -24.46 3.49
C ASP A 213 -14.63 -23.34 2.45
N CYS A 214 -13.62 -23.18 1.59
CA CYS A 214 -13.62 -22.21 0.49
C CYS A 214 -12.55 -22.52 -0.57
N PHE A 215 -12.66 -21.84 -1.71
CA PHE A 215 -11.76 -21.99 -2.85
C PHE A 215 -10.95 -20.72 -3.08
N TYR A 216 -9.67 -20.90 -3.40
CA TYR A 216 -8.74 -19.81 -3.65
C TYR A 216 -7.93 -20.04 -4.92
N THR A 217 -7.68 -18.98 -5.69
CA THR A 217 -6.67 -19.01 -6.78
C THR A 217 -5.55 -18.01 -6.54
N ASN A 218 -4.32 -18.51 -6.59
CA ASN A 218 -3.09 -17.74 -6.71
C ASN A 218 -2.76 -17.44 -8.18
N GLY A 219 -2.00 -16.37 -8.45
CA GLY A 219 -1.54 -16.04 -9.81
C GLY A 219 -2.64 -15.53 -10.75
N TRP A 220 -3.88 -15.45 -10.25
CA TRP A 220 -5.04 -14.91 -10.96
C TRP A 220 -5.94 -14.16 -9.97
N PRO A 221 -6.61 -13.06 -10.38
CA PRO A 221 -6.35 -12.30 -11.61
C PRO A 221 -4.90 -11.76 -11.64
N PRO A 222 -4.36 -11.42 -12.83
CA PRO A 222 -3.08 -10.73 -12.93
C PRO A 222 -3.07 -9.45 -12.07
N LEU A 223 -2.05 -9.29 -11.23
CA LEU A 223 -1.88 -8.13 -10.35
C LEU A 223 -0.88 -7.13 -10.93
N GLY A 224 -1.07 -5.84 -10.63
CA GLY A 224 -0.11 -4.76 -10.92
C GLY A 224 0.04 -4.38 -12.40
N ASN A 225 -0.34 -5.24 -13.34
CA ASN A 225 -0.34 -4.95 -14.78
C ASN A 225 -1.48 -5.67 -15.49
N LEU A 226 -2.07 -4.99 -16.50
CA LEU A 226 -3.03 -5.61 -17.38
C LEU A 226 -2.34 -6.63 -18.31
N PRO A 227 -2.90 -7.84 -18.49
CA PRO A 227 -2.25 -8.89 -19.27
C PRO A 227 -2.18 -8.51 -20.76
N GLU A 228 -1.04 -8.75 -21.38
CA GLU A 228 -0.83 -8.56 -22.82
C GLU A 228 -0.89 -9.92 -23.54
N CYS A 229 -1.86 -10.13 -24.42
CA CYS A 229 -2.05 -11.40 -25.11
C CYS A 229 -2.60 -11.18 -26.53
N TYR A 230 -2.07 -11.94 -27.50
CA TYR A 230 -2.46 -11.86 -28.91
C TYR A 230 -3.07 -13.16 -29.43
N CYS A 231 -3.62 -14.01 -28.54
CA CYS A 231 -4.32 -15.22 -28.97
C CYS A 231 -5.61 -14.88 -29.72
N ALA A 232 -6.23 -15.88 -30.36
CA ALA A 232 -7.44 -15.69 -31.17
C ALA A 232 -8.66 -15.11 -30.40
N ASN A 233 -8.66 -15.18 -29.07
CA ASN A 233 -9.67 -14.55 -28.23
C ASN A 233 -9.28 -13.10 -27.90
N CYS A 234 -8.04 -12.89 -27.45
CA CYS A 234 -7.57 -11.56 -27.03
C CYS A 234 -7.35 -10.60 -28.19
N SER A 235 -7.08 -11.08 -29.41
CA SER A 235 -6.95 -10.24 -30.61
C SER A 235 -8.25 -9.53 -31.01
N LYS A 236 -9.39 -9.94 -30.45
CA LYS A 236 -10.71 -9.32 -30.67
C LYS A 236 -11.05 -8.27 -29.62
N LEU A 237 -10.22 -8.13 -28.57
CA LEU A 237 -10.45 -7.20 -27.48
C LEU A 237 -9.85 -5.83 -27.80
N PRO A 238 -10.26 -4.75 -27.09
CA PRO A 238 -9.60 -3.46 -27.20
C PRO A 238 -8.08 -3.58 -26.92
N PRO A 239 -7.26 -2.66 -27.43
CA PRO A 239 -5.81 -2.69 -27.19
C PRO A 239 -5.46 -2.65 -25.70
N GLY A 240 -4.48 -3.45 -25.28
CA GLY A 240 -3.99 -3.48 -23.91
C GLY A 240 -3.49 -2.11 -23.43
N GLY A 241 -3.64 -1.83 -22.13
CA GLY A 241 -3.25 -0.54 -21.53
C GLY A 241 -4.22 0.61 -21.84
N THR A 242 -5.39 0.33 -22.41
CA THR A 242 -6.45 1.33 -22.63
C THR A 242 -7.58 1.20 -21.61
N PRO A 243 -8.33 2.28 -21.31
CA PRO A 243 -9.53 2.20 -20.47
C PRO A 243 -10.57 1.21 -20.97
N ALA A 244 -10.74 1.09 -22.29
CA ALA A 244 -11.67 0.12 -22.89
C ALA A 244 -11.25 -1.33 -22.61
N TYR A 245 -9.96 -1.65 -22.68
CA TYR A 245 -9.47 -2.98 -22.31
C TYR A 245 -9.62 -3.24 -20.81
N TRP A 246 -9.34 -2.24 -19.97
CA TRP A 246 -9.49 -2.37 -18.52
C TRP A 246 -10.94 -2.68 -18.11
N ARG A 247 -11.93 -2.09 -18.77
CA ARG A 247 -13.36 -2.42 -18.58
C ARG A 247 -13.65 -3.88 -18.92
N VAL A 248 -13.28 -4.34 -20.11
CA VAL A 248 -13.50 -5.74 -20.52
C VAL A 248 -12.74 -6.75 -19.63
N PHE A 249 -11.53 -6.39 -19.20
CA PHE A 249 -10.75 -7.16 -18.23
C PHE A 249 -11.49 -7.26 -16.89
N THR A 250 -11.95 -6.14 -16.35
CA THR A 250 -12.69 -6.08 -15.08
C THR A 250 -13.96 -6.91 -15.17
N GLU A 251 -14.78 -6.70 -16.20
CA GLU A 251 -16.01 -7.48 -16.44
C GLU A 251 -15.74 -8.99 -16.48
N ARG A 252 -14.66 -9.40 -17.16
CA ARG A 252 -14.27 -10.81 -17.22
C ARG A 252 -13.86 -11.37 -15.86
N VAL A 253 -13.11 -10.60 -15.06
CA VAL A 253 -12.75 -11.00 -13.69
C VAL A 253 -14.00 -11.18 -12.85
N LEU A 254 -14.92 -10.21 -12.86
CA LEU A 254 -16.16 -10.27 -12.06
C LEU A 254 -17.04 -11.46 -12.47
N ALA A 255 -17.18 -11.70 -13.77
CA ALA A 255 -17.97 -12.83 -14.29
C ALA A 255 -17.39 -14.19 -13.86
N LEU A 256 -16.06 -14.36 -13.96
CA LEU A 256 -15.40 -15.58 -13.49
C LEU A 256 -15.49 -15.72 -11.96
N TRP A 257 -15.35 -14.62 -11.22
CA TRP A 257 -15.46 -14.62 -9.76
C TRP A 257 -16.84 -15.10 -9.31
N GLN A 258 -17.90 -14.54 -9.87
CA GLN A 258 -19.27 -14.95 -9.56
C GLN A 258 -19.54 -16.41 -9.95
N ARG A 259 -19.01 -16.86 -11.10
CA ARG A 259 -19.14 -18.25 -11.53
C ARG A 259 -18.45 -19.22 -10.56
N TYR A 260 -17.23 -18.91 -10.15
CA TYR A 260 -16.47 -19.73 -9.21
C TYR A 260 -17.07 -19.70 -7.81
N ASP A 261 -17.60 -18.55 -7.37
CA ASP A 261 -18.32 -18.43 -6.11
C ASP A 261 -19.61 -19.27 -6.10
N ALA A 262 -20.35 -19.29 -7.21
CA ALA A 262 -21.52 -20.17 -7.36
C ALA A 262 -21.13 -21.65 -7.26
N ILE A 263 -20.00 -22.06 -7.87
CA ILE A 263 -19.49 -23.44 -7.79
C ILE A 263 -19.09 -23.79 -6.36
N ALA A 264 -18.39 -22.89 -5.66
CA ALA A 264 -18.01 -23.10 -4.25
C ALA A 264 -19.24 -23.38 -3.37
N LYS A 265 -20.37 -22.73 -3.68
CA LYS A 265 -21.64 -22.86 -2.96
C LYS A 265 -22.50 -24.05 -3.35
N GLU A 266 -22.14 -24.82 -4.38
CA GLU A 266 -22.92 -26.00 -4.83
C GLU A 266 -23.06 -27.05 -3.71
N LYS A 267 -22.02 -27.23 -2.88
CA LYS A 267 -22.01 -28.21 -1.77
C LYS A 267 -22.39 -27.60 -0.41
N GLN A 268 -21.91 -26.39 -0.13
CA GLN A 268 -22.04 -25.74 1.17
C GLN A 268 -22.37 -24.25 0.97
N VAL A 269 -23.52 -23.80 1.47
CA VAL A 269 -24.04 -22.44 1.21
C VAL A 269 -23.17 -21.32 1.79
N ASP A 270 -22.44 -21.60 2.87
CA ASP A 270 -21.50 -20.67 3.52
C ASP A 270 -20.05 -20.80 3.01
N SER A 271 -19.81 -21.65 2.00
CA SER A 271 -18.57 -21.64 1.22
C SER A 271 -18.55 -20.46 0.24
N PHE A 272 -17.37 -20.10 -0.25
CA PHE A 272 -17.19 -19.01 -1.20
C PHE A 272 -15.89 -19.16 -1.99
N TYR A 273 -15.78 -18.35 -3.03
CA TYR A 273 -14.57 -18.21 -3.81
C TYR A 273 -13.89 -16.86 -3.59
N PHE A 274 -12.57 -16.88 -3.54
CA PHE A 274 -11.75 -15.68 -3.56
C PHE A 274 -10.42 -15.88 -4.29
N ALA A 275 -9.71 -14.79 -4.54
CA ALA A 275 -8.46 -14.81 -5.27
C ALA A 275 -7.55 -13.67 -4.81
N ASN A 276 -6.29 -13.74 -5.23
CA ASN A 276 -5.36 -12.64 -5.09
C ASN A 276 -5.97 -11.35 -5.64
N SER A 277 -6.14 -10.35 -4.76
CA SER A 277 -6.76 -9.06 -5.07
C SER A 277 -5.82 -7.88 -4.80
N GLY A 278 -4.59 -8.17 -4.35
CA GLY A 278 -3.60 -7.19 -3.92
C GLY A 278 -2.92 -6.39 -5.04
N GLY A 279 -1.88 -5.65 -4.66
CA GLY A 279 -1.14 -4.72 -5.52
C GLY A 279 -1.18 -3.27 -5.02
N ASN A 280 -1.53 -3.03 -3.76
CA ASN A 280 -1.81 -1.73 -3.16
C ASN A 280 -2.83 -0.96 -4.01
N VAL A 281 -2.55 0.30 -4.33
CA VAL A 281 -3.36 1.15 -5.22
C VAL A 281 -3.31 0.73 -6.70
N ARG A 282 -2.54 -0.31 -7.05
CA ARG A 282 -2.34 -0.84 -8.41
C ARG A 282 -3.02 -2.19 -8.63
N GLY A 283 -4.10 -2.48 -7.88
CA GLY A 283 -4.92 -3.68 -8.11
C GLY A 283 -5.35 -3.77 -9.59
N GLY A 284 -5.34 -4.96 -10.19
CA GLY A 284 -5.62 -5.13 -11.61
C GLY A 284 -7.06 -4.75 -12.01
N PRO A 285 -8.10 -5.43 -11.49
CA PRO A 285 -9.49 -5.08 -11.77
C PRO A 285 -9.90 -3.83 -10.99
N ASN A 286 -10.98 -3.15 -11.41
CA ASN A 286 -11.54 -2.05 -10.62
C ASN A 286 -11.89 -2.53 -9.19
N LEU A 287 -11.23 -1.95 -8.18
CA LEU A 287 -11.30 -2.46 -6.82
C LEU A 287 -12.63 -2.13 -6.13
N ASP A 288 -13.31 -1.03 -6.47
CA ASP A 288 -14.67 -0.77 -5.98
C ASP A 288 -15.66 -1.82 -6.52
N GLN A 289 -15.62 -2.10 -7.82
CA GLN A 289 -16.49 -3.12 -8.42
C GLN A 289 -16.22 -4.52 -7.87
N LEU A 290 -14.94 -4.88 -7.70
CA LEU A 290 -14.56 -6.14 -7.07
C LEU A 290 -15.02 -6.17 -5.61
N GLY A 291 -14.74 -5.09 -4.87
CA GLY A 291 -15.11 -4.91 -3.47
C GLY A 291 -16.61 -5.11 -3.20
N LYS A 292 -17.50 -4.87 -4.18
CA LYS A 292 -18.93 -5.15 -4.07
C LYS A 292 -19.27 -6.64 -4.02
N ILE A 293 -18.54 -7.50 -4.76
CA ILE A 293 -18.92 -8.92 -4.94
C ILE A 293 -18.12 -9.89 -4.07
N ILE A 294 -16.94 -9.52 -3.59
CA ILE A 294 -16.09 -10.46 -2.84
C ILE A 294 -16.55 -10.62 -1.39
N ALA A 295 -16.35 -11.83 -0.85
CA ALA A 295 -16.52 -12.13 0.57
C ALA A 295 -15.22 -11.94 1.38
N TRP A 296 -14.08 -12.03 0.71
CA TRP A 296 -12.73 -12.00 1.30
C TRP A 296 -11.78 -11.27 0.34
N PHE A 297 -11.09 -10.24 0.82
CA PHE A 297 -9.99 -9.61 0.08
C PHE A 297 -8.66 -10.24 0.46
N GLN A 298 -8.01 -10.89 -0.51
CA GLN A 298 -6.69 -11.48 -0.28
C GLN A 298 -5.61 -10.56 -0.83
N ALA A 299 -4.92 -9.87 0.07
CA ALA A 299 -3.75 -9.09 -0.27
C ALA A 299 -2.52 -9.99 -0.43
N ASP A 300 -1.84 -9.83 -1.57
CA ASP A 300 -0.61 -10.54 -1.92
C ASP A 300 0.61 -9.63 -1.84
N ASN A 301 0.85 -9.05 -0.65
CA ASN A 301 2.05 -8.27 -0.37
C ASN A 301 2.91 -9.03 0.65
N GLN A 302 3.91 -9.76 0.15
CA GLN A 302 4.64 -10.79 0.90
C GLN A 302 5.90 -10.30 1.60
N GLY A 303 6.45 -9.18 1.16
CA GLY A 303 7.71 -8.66 1.62
C GLY A 303 8.23 -7.59 0.67
N ARG A 304 9.26 -6.86 1.10
CA ARG A 304 9.88 -5.84 0.26
C ARG A 304 10.56 -6.44 -0.96
N THR A 305 10.58 -5.65 -2.01
CA THR A 305 11.32 -5.90 -3.25
C THR A 305 12.32 -4.76 -3.50
N TYR A 306 13.12 -4.89 -4.55
CA TYR A 306 14.00 -3.79 -4.96
C TYR A 306 13.20 -2.62 -5.51
N GLU A 307 12.11 -2.92 -6.21
CA GLU A 307 11.22 -1.95 -6.85
C GLU A 307 10.26 -1.26 -5.87
N ASP A 308 9.92 -1.93 -4.76
CA ASP A 308 9.09 -1.41 -3.67
C ASP A 308 9.84 -1.57 -2.32
N PRO A 309 10.87 -0.74 -2.05
CA PRO A 309 11.81 -0.96 -0.94
C PRO A 309 11.40 -0.28 0.38
N ALA A 310 10.38 0.58 0.34
CA ALA A 310 9.85 1.25 1.53
C ALA A 310 9.16 0.25 2.47
N VAL A 311 9.30 0.45 3.78
CA VAL A 311 8.83 -0.50 4.80
C VAL A 311 7.30 -0.65 4.80
N TRP A 312 6.54 0.43 4.63
CA TRP A 312 5.07 0.50 4.80
C TRP A 312 4.23 -0.18 3.70
N GLY A 313 4.76 -1.17 3.01
CA GLY A 313 4.08 -1.87 1.92
C GLY A 313 2.76 -2.50 2.37
N CYS A 314 2.74 -3.15 3.53
CA CYS A 314 1.53 -3.79 4.08
C CYS A 314 0.53 -2.76 4.57
N SER A 315 1.02 -1.70 5.22
CA SER A 315 0.16 -0.60 5.69
C SER A 315 -0.57 0.09 4.52
N SER A 316 0.13 0.36 3.42
CA SER A 316 -0.48 0.89 2.19
C SER A 316 -1.52 -0.06 1.60
N GLN A 317 -1.24 -1.37 1.59
CA GLN A 317 -2.18 -2.40 1.14
C GLN A 317 -3.46 -2.40 1.96
N GLY A 318 -3.35 -2.34 3.30
CA GLY A 318 -4.52 -2.34 4.18
C GLY A 318 -5.39 -1.11 4.00
N ARG A 319 -4.81 0.08 3.76
CA ARG A 319 -5.58 1.27 3.40
C ARG A 319 -6.36 1.07 2.09
N ALA A 320 -5.74 0.46 1.08
CA ALA A 320 -6.43 0.14 -0.17
C ALA A 320 -7.58 -0.86 0.02
N CYS A 321 -7.41 -1.87 0.87
CA CYS A 321 -8.48 -2.79 1.26
C CYS A 321 -9.65 -2.05 1.92
N ASN A 322 -9.35 -1.24 2.94
CA ASN A 322 -10.36 -0.49 3.69
C ASN A 322 -11.15 0.49 2.81
N ALA A 323 -10.54 1.01 1.75
CA ALA A 323 -11.20 1.90 0.79
C ALA A 323 -12.35 1.24 0.03
N VAL A 324 -12.39 -0.09 -0.09
CA VAL A 324 -13.35 -0.81 -0.99
C VAL A 324 -14.19 -1.89 -0.31
N LEU A 325 -13.91 -2.25 0.95
CA LEU A 325 -14.52 -3.43 1.58
C LEU A 325 -15.73 -3.19 2.47
N ASP A 326 -15.97 -1.96 2.92
CA ASP A 326 -17.08 -1.64 3.84
C ASP A 326 -17.14 -2.58 5.07
N GLY A 327 -15.98 -2.89 5.66
CA GLY A 327 -15.87 -3.74 6.84
C GLY A 327 -15.88 -5.25 6.55
N LYS A 328 -15.83 -5.67 5.27
CA LYS A 328 -15.60 -7.07 4.90
C LYS A 328 -14.17 -7.53 5.24
N PHE A 329 -14.01 -8.84 5.38
CA PHE A 329 -12.75 -9.48 5.72
C PHE A 329 -11.63 -9.18 4.72
N ALA A 330 -10.45 -8.86 5.24
CA ALA A 330 -9.21 -8.78 4.49
C ALA A 330 -8.08 -9.50 5.24
N ALA A 331 -7.22 -10.21 4.51
CA ALA A 331 -5.97 -10.75 5.03
C ALA A 331 -4.82 -10.40 4.10
N ASN A 332 -3.63 -10.21 4.67
CA ASN A 332 -2.40 -9.98 3.91
C ASN A 332 -1.39 -11.09 4.16
N VAL A 333 -1.03 -11.82 3.11
CA VAL A 333 -0.02 -12.88 3.17
C VAL A 333 1.37 -12.31 3.44
N THR A 334 1.91 -12.54 4.62
CA THR A 334 3.31 -12.26 4.95
C THR A 334 4.15 -13.50 4.67
N ALA A 335 5.09 -13.39 3.72
CA ALA A 335 6.08 -14.44 3.55
C ALA A 335 7.02 -14.44 4.76
N ALA A 336 7.15 -15.59 5.39
CA ALA A 336 8.16 -15.83 6.41
C ALA A 336 9.54 -16.16 5.80
N TYR A 337 9.60 -16.39 4.49
CA TYR A 337 10.84 -16.58 3.74
C TYR A 337 11.38 -15.27 3.17
N SER A 338 12.66 -15.27 2.79
CA SER A 338 13.37 -14.16 2.18
C SER A 338 12.80 -13.76 0.82
N THR A 339 12.15 -12.58 0.78
CA THR A 339 11.59 -11.94 -0.42
C THR A 339 12.58 -10.94 -1.05
N GLY A 340 12.48 -10.67 -2.35
CA GLY A 340 13.33 -9.70 -3.05
C GLY A 340 14.14 -10.35 -4.18
N ASN A 341 15.17 -9.64 -4.67
CA ASN A 341 16.05 -10.12 -5.73
C ASN A 341 17.54 -9.95 -5.34
N PRO A 342 18.31 -11.05 -5.18
CA PRO A 342 17.88 -12.44 -5.26
C PRO A 342 16.87 -12.78 -4.16
N GLY A 343 15.94 -13.70 -4.46
CA GLY A 343 14.97 -14.21 -3.50
C GLY A 343 15.33 -15.63 -3.05
N TRP A 344 15.10 -15.96 -1.77
CA TRP A 344 15.34 -17.30 -1.22
C TRP A 344 14.05 -17.84 -0.58
N ARG A 345 13.19 -18.46 -1.39
CA ARG A 345 11.85 -18.92 -0.97
C ARG A 345 11.84 -20.04 0.07
N ASN A 346 12.98 -20.67 0.33
CA ASN A 346 13.12 -21.77 1.28
C ASN A 346 14.01 -21.40 2.50
N ALA A 347 14.34 -20.12 2.66
CA ALA A 347 15.09 -19.62 3.81
C ALA A 347 14.29 -18.52 4.51
N SER A 348 14.21 -18.57 5.84
CA SER A 348 13.50 -17.59 6.66
C SER A 348 14.11 -16.19 6.48
N LYS A 349 13.25 -15.17 6.34
CA LYS A 349 13.69 -13.77 6.46
C LYS A 349 14.05 -13.44 7.91
N SER A 350 14.63 -12.27 8.17
CA SER A 350 14.96 -11.88 9.55
C SER A 350 13.68 -11.82 10.41
N PRO A 351 13.76 -12.20 11.70
CA PRO A 351 12.63 -12.12 12.61
C PRO A 351 12.04 -10.71 12.72
N ASP A 352 12.88 -9.67 12.71
CA ASP A 352 12.44 -8.27 12.77
C ASP A 352 11.66 -7.86 11.52
N GLU A 353 12.14 -8.22 10.33
CA GLU A 353 11.40 -7.96 9.08
C GLU A 353 10.06 -8.71 9.07
N THR A 354 10.05 -9.99 9.48
CA THR A 354 8.79 -10.75 9.56
C THR A 354 7.80 -10.09 10.52
N ARG A 355 8.26 -9.70 11.72
CA ARG A 355 7.42 -9.04 12.72
C ARG A 355 6.84 -7.74 12.20
N MET A 356 7.66 -6.87 11.60
CA MET A 356 7.17 -5.58 11.09
C MET A 356 6.07 -5.77 10.03
N TRP A 357 6.26 -6.70 9.09
CA TRP A 357 5.23 -6.99 8.08
C TRP A 357 3.90 -7.50 8.68
N ILE A 358 3.96 -8.30 9.74
CA ILE A 358 2.75 -8.73 10.45
C ILE A 358 2.16 -7.58 11.28
N ASN A 359 3.00 -6.73 11.88
CA ASN A 359 2.58 -5.55 12.63
C ASN A 359 1.81 -4.57 11.73
N GLU A 360 2.31 -4.30 10.52
CA GLU A 360 1.63 -3.47 9.52
C GLU A 360 0.28 -4.07 9.08
N THR A 361 0.25 -5.39 8.86
CA THR A 361 -0.98 -6.11 8.54
C THR A 361 -2.03 -5.91 9.63
N LEU A 362 -1.64 -6.11 10.90
CA LEU A 362 -2.53 -5.96 12.04
C LEU A 362 -2.94 -4.49 12.28
N ALA A 363 -1.99 -3.56 12.20
CA ALA A 363 -2.22 -2.14 12.43
C ALA A 363 -3.20 -1.54 11.40
N SER A 364 -3.14 -2.01 10.16
CA SER A 364 -4.04 -1.58 9.09
C SER A 364 -5.44 -2.22 9.14
N GLY A 365 -5.73 -3.03 10.16
CA GLY A 365 -7.02 -3.67 10.37
C GLY A 365 -7.22 -4.95 9.55
N MET A 366 -6.18 -5.44 8.86
CA MET A 366 -6.21 -6.72 8.16
C MET A 366 -5.87 -7.87 9.12
N VAL A 367 -6.27 -9.08 8.72
CA VAL A 367 -5.95 -10.30 9.46
C VAL A 367 -4.56 -10.83 9.12
N PRO A 368 -3.69 -11.08 10.13
CA PRO A 368 -2.40 -11.70 9.97
C PRO A 368 -2.45 -13.06 9.25
N TYR A 369 -1.62 -13.20 8.22
CA TYR A 369 -1.46 -14.41 7.45
C TYR A 369 0.04 -14.74 7.36
N LEU A 370 0.46 -15.88 7.93
CA LEU A 370 1.85 -16.34 7.87
C LEU A 370 2.03 -17.44 6.82
N HIS A 371 3.03 -17.30 5.95
CA HIS A 371 3.24 -18.18 4.81
C HIS A 371 4.69 -18.65 4.67
N PHE A 372 4.88 -19.96 4.45
CA PHE A 372 6.16 -20.56 4.07
C PHE A 372 6.05 -21.46 2.82
N VAL A 373 7.11 -21.57 2.02
CA VAL A 373 7.16 -22.43 0.81
C VAL A 373 7.95 -23.71 1.08
N GLY A 374 7.31 -24.85 0.81
CA GLY A 374 7.86 -26.19 1.00
C GLY A 374 7.77 -26.65 2.44
N ALA A 375 7.11 -27.78 2.66
CA ALA A 375 7.01 -28.36 3.99
C ALA A 375 8.35 -28.98 4.42
N GLU A 376 9.01 -29.75 3.55
CA GLU A 376 10.35 -30.30 3.82
C GLU A 376 11.32 -29.21 4.29
N LYS A 377 11.41 -28.12 3.54
CA LYS A 377 12.34 -27.04 3.88
C LYS A 377 11.86 -26.20 5.07
N GLY A 378 10.56 -25.91 5.17
CA GLY A 378 10.01 -25.07 6.24
C GLY A 378 9.82 -25.77 7.59
N PHE A 379 9.71 -27.10 7.60
CA PHE A 379 9.50 -27.90 8.82
C PHE A 379 10.73 -28.70 9.23
N CYS A 380 11.68 -28.96 8.32
CA CYS A 380 12.92 -29.64 8.67
C CYS A 380 14.12 -28.70 8.65
N GLU A 381 14.37 -28.00 7.54
CA GLU A 381 15.66 -27.38 7.25
C GLU A 381 15.80 -25.96 7.83
N ASP A 382 14.75 -25.15 7.73
CA ASP A 382 14.70 -23.81 8.29
C ASP A 382 13.41 -23.57 9.07
N ARG A 383 13.51 -23.76 10.39
CA ARG A 383 12.38 -23.68 11.32
C ARG A 383 12.27 -22.33 12.05
N ARG A 384 13.13 -21.36 11.71
CA ARG A 384 13.24 -20.10 12.49
C ARG A 384 11.94 -19.29 12.50
N TRP A 385 11.16 -19.36 11.43
CA TRP A 385 9.86 -18.71 11.33
C TRP A 385 8.78 -19.30 12.24
N GLN A 386 8.89 -20.57 12.63
CA GLN A 386 7.83 -21.30 13.34
C GLN A 386 7.56 -20.70 14.73
N LYS A 387 8.63 -20.51 15.51
CA LYS A 387 8.52 -19.93 16.85
C LYS A 387 7.94 -18.51 16.80
N LEU A 388 8.35 -17.71 15.81
CA LEU A 388 7.81 -16.36 15.62
C LEU A 388 6.31 -16.40 15.38
N GLY A 389 5.84 -17.31 14.50
CA GLY A 389 4.41 -17.48 14.22
C GLY A 389 3.60 -17.83 15.46
N VAL A 390 4.03 -18.84 16.21
CA VAL A 390 3.38 -19.26 17.46
C VAL A 390 3.35 -18.12 18.47
N ASP A 391 4.49 -17.50 18.78
CA ASP A 391 4.58 -16.44 19.79
C ASP A 391 3.71 -15.23 19.42
N TYR A 392 3.70 -14.84 18.13
CA TYR A 392 2.94 -13.68 17.67
C TYR A 392 1.44 -13.94 17.69
N PHE A 393 1.01 -15.12 17.20
CA PHE A 393 -0.41 -15.49 17.17
C PHE A 393 -0.97 -15.77 18.56
N ASP A 394 -0.15 -16.28 19.48
CA ASP A 394 -0.52 -16.38 20.89
C ASP A 394 -0.77 -15.01 21.53
N TRP A 395 0.07 -14.03 21.19
CA TRP A 395 -0.10 -12.64 21.64
C TRP A 395 -1.37 -12.03 21.06
N THR A 396 -1.61 -12.10 19.74
CA THR A 396 -2.83 -11.53 19.15
C THR A 396 -4.10 -12.16 19.72
N ALA A 397 -4.10 -13.47 19.97
CA ALA A 397 -5.25 -14.17 20.55
C ALA A 397 -5.67 -13.64 21.93
N ARG A 398 -4.74 -13.15 22.76
CA ARG A 398 -5.07 -12.53 24.05
C ARG A 398 -5.76 -11.18 23.91
N HIS A 399 -5.65 -10.55 22.74
CA HIS A 399 -6.05 -9.17 22.50
C HIS A 399 -7.04 -8.98 21.35
N ASP A 400 -7.60 -10.06 20.78
CA ASP A 400 -8.49 -10.05 19.61
C ASP A 400 -9.60 -8.98 19.69
N ALA A 401 -10.17 -8.75 20.88
CA ALA A 401 -11.25 -7.79 21.08
C ALA A 401 -10.83 -6.34 20.73
N HIS A 402 -9.57 -5.98 21.03
CA HIS A 402 -9.01 -4.67 20.72
C HIS A 402 -8.38 -4.60 19.32
N LEU A 403 -8.00 -5.74 18.76
CA LEU A 403 -7.41 -5.83 17.42
C LEU A 403 -8.46 -5.92 16.31
N ALA A 404 -9.68 -6.34 16.63
CA ALA A 404 -10.80 -6.35 15.70
C ALA A 404 -11.38 -4.94 15.48
N ALA A 405 -10.88 -4.25 14.46
CA ALA A 405 -11.34 -2.94 14.04
C ALA A 405 -12.81 -2.96 13.57
N ARG A 406 -13.54 -1.88 13.89
CA ARG A 406 -14.91 -1.63 13.38
C ARG A 406 -14.93 -0.55 12.32
N ARG A 407 -14.19 0.55 12.54
CA ARG A 407 -14.14 1.72 11.65
C ARG A 407 -12.90 2.56 11.94
N SER A 408 -12.23 3.03 10.89
CA SER A 408 -11.14 4.02 11.01
C SER A 408 -11.70 5.36 11.45
N ILE A 409 -11.07 5.97 12.46
CA ILE A 409 -11.43 7.30 12.95
C ILE A 409 -10.61 8.43 12.28
N ALA A 410 -9.77 8.12 11.30
CA ALA A 410 -9.03 9.11 10.53
C ALA A 410 -9.96 10.14 9.85
N ASN A 411 -9.53 11.40 9.81
CA ASN A 411 -10.28 12.53 9.25
C ASN A 411 -9.63 13.15 8.00
N ILE A 412 -8.57 12.55 7.46
CA ILE A 412 -7.99 12.92 6.16
C ILE A 412 -8.19 11.76 5.19
N GLY A 413 -8.65 12.03 3.97
CA GLY A 413 -8.73 11.03 2.91
C GLY A 413 -7.72 11.32 1.81
N VAL A 414 -7.04 10.30 1.29
CA VAL A 414 -6.20 10.39 0.08
C VAL A 414 -6.91 9.66 -1.05
N VAL A 415 -7.28 10.38 -2.10
CA VAL A 415 -7.90 9.79 -3.29
C VAL A 415 -6.81 9.08 -4.10
N ILE A 416 -6.92 7.76 -4.26
CA ILE A 416 -5.84 6.95 -4.83
C ILE A 416 -5.72 7.06 -6.36
N GLY A 417 -6.85 7.32 -7.04
CA GLY A 417 -6.93 7.35 -8.50
C GLY A 417 -6.45 6.03 -9.13
N GLN A 418 -7.06 4.90 -8.82
CA GLN A 418 -6.69 3.59 -9.36
C GLN A 418 -6.57 3.59 -10.89
N SER A 419 -7.50 4.22 -11.60
CA SER A 419 -7.44 4.36 -13.06
C SER A 419 -6.16 5.10 -13.50
N THR A 420 -5.82 6.18 -12.80
CA THR A 420 -4.57 6.94 -13.01
C THR A 420 -3.34 6.06 -12.73
N GLN A 421 -3.32 5.35 -11.60
CA GLN A 421 -2.22 4.44 -11.23
C GLN A 421 -1.95 3.37 -12.30
N LEU A 422 -2.99 2.89 -12.98
CA LEU A 422 -2.88 1.81 -13.97
C LEU A 422 -2.64 2.29 -15.40
N LEU A 423 -3.23 3.42 -15.79
CA LEU A 423 -3.40 3.79 -17.21
C LEU A 423 -2.69 5.09 -17.59
N TYR A 424 -2.42 5.98 -16.63
CA TYR A 424 -1.79 7.26 -16.92
C TYR A 424 -0.28 7.07 -17.19
N PRO A 425 0.24 7.55 -18.33
CA PRO A 425 1.63 7.29 -18.75
C PRO A 425 2.69 8.17 -18.08
N GLY A 426 2.29 9.10 -17.21
CA GLY A 426 3.13 10.21 -16.77
C GLY A 426 3.07 11.41 -17.73
N PRO A 427 3.58 12.58 -17.31
CA PRO A 427 3.59 13.77 -18.14
C PRO A 427 4.50 13.57 -19.35
N ALA A 428 4.32 14.39 -20.38
CA ALA A 428 5.15 14.32 -21.60
C ALA A 428 6.66 14.46 -21.32
N THR A 429 7.02 15.16 -20.25
CA THR A 429 8.38 15.41 -19.79
C THR A 429 9.04 14.18 -19.18
N VAL A 430 8.26 13.28 -18.57
CA VAL A 430 8.74 12.09 -17.86
C VAL A 430 7.73 10.95 -18.04
N ARG A 431 7.73 10.31 -19.23
CA ARG A 431 6.88 9.15 -19.51
C ARG A 431 7.45 7.89 -18.86
N THR A 432 6.90 7.53 -17.69
CA THR A 432 7.30 6.33 -16.96
C THR A 432 6.15 5.77 -16.14
N ARG A 433 6.04 4.43 -16.09
CA ARG A 433 5.08 3.73 -15.22
C ARG A 433 5.41 3.88 -13.73
N ALA A 434 6.63 4.29 -13.39
CA ALA A 434 7.02 4.57 -12.01
C ALA A 434 6.46 5.89 -11.48
N TYR A 435 5.95 6.78 -12.36
CA TYR A 435 5.62 8.15 -12.00
C TYR A 435 4.59 8.20 -10.86
N MET A 436 3.46 7.51 -11.03
CA MET A 436 2.41 7.47 -10.00
C MET A 436 2.81 6.68 -8.76
N HIS A 437 3.71 5.69 -8.91
CA HIS A 437 4.28 5.00 -7.76
C HIS A 437 5.08 5.98 -6.89
N GLU A 438 5.98 6.76 -7.49
CA GLU A 438 6.78 7.80 -6.80
C GLU A 438 5.87 8.87 -6.16
N THR A 439 4.83 9.32 -6.85
CA THR A 439 3.82 10.24 -6.29
C THR A 439 3.14 9.65 -5.06
N THR A 440 2.75 8.38 -5.11
CA THR A 440 2.09 7.68 -3.99
C THR A 440 3.02 7.53 -2.80
N GLN A 441 4.29 7.20 -3.02
CA GLN A 441 5.29 7.13 -1.94
C GLN A 441 5.54 8.50 -1.32
N GLY A 442 5.59 9.55 -2.14
CA GLY A 442 5.78 10.92 -1.68
C GLY A 442 4.69 11.43 -0.75
N ILE A 443 3.42 11.28 -1.15
CA ILE A 443 2.30 11.69 -0.29
C ILE A 443 2.24 10.84 0.99
N TYR A 444 2.56 9.55 0.90
CA TYR A 444 2.57 8.66 2.05
C TYR A 444 3.61 9.09 3.08
N ASP A 445 4.87 9.25 2.66
CA ASP A 445 5.97 9.68 3.51
C ASP A 445 5.71 11.08 4.10
N ALA A 446 5.16 12.01 3.30
CA ALA A 446 4.77 13.32 3.79
C ALA A 446 3.72 13.23 4.91
N LEU A 447 2.70 12.37 4.76
CA LEU A 447 1.66 12.18 5.76
C LEU A 447 2.18 11.54 7.06
N LEU A 448 3.06 10.54 6.94
CA LEU A 448 3.71 9.91 8.09
C LEU A 448 4.57 10.90 8.87
N ARG A 449 5.42 11.67 8.19
CA ARG A 449 6.28 12.69 8.82
C ARG A 449 5.49 13.82 9.46
N GLY A 450 4.29 14.09 8.95
CA GLY A 450 3.36 15.05 9.52
C GLY A 450 2.51 14.49 10.66
N ARG A 451 2.59 13.17 10.92
CA ARG A 451 1.78 12.43 11.89
C ARG A 451 0.28 12.66 11.68
N PHE A 452 -0.14 12.68 10.42
CA PHE A 452 -1.54 12.82 10.05
C PHE A 452 -2.25 11.46 10.12
N ALA A 453 -3.46 11.42 10.67
CA ALA A 453 -4.31 10.24 10.60
C ALA A 453 -5.11 10.29 9.29
N PHE A 454 -4.81 9.38 8.35
CA PHE A 454 -5.42 9.37 7.02
C PHE A 454 -5.97 8.00 6.61
N ASP A 455 -6.91 7.97 5.67
CA ASP A 455 -7.38 6.79 4.97
C ASP A 455 -7.15 6.93 3.46
N TYR A 456 -7.23 5.82 2.72
CA TYR A 456 -7.41 5.87 1.27
C TYR A 456 -8.89 5.95 0.90
N VAL A 457 -9.17 6.67 -0.18
CA VAL A 457 -10.48 6.83 -0.79
C VAL A 457 -10.36 6.42 -2.26
N HIS A 458 -11.23 5.52 -2.71
CA HIS A 458 -11.28 5.10 -4.10
C HIS A 458 -12.04 6.15 -4.93
N GLU A 459 -11.58 6.48 -6.15
CA GLU A 459 -12.16 7.54 -6.97
C GLU A 459 -13.62 7.27 -7.38
N ASP A 460 -14.04 6.01 -7.44
CA ASP A 460 -15.45 5.64 -7.69
C ASP A 460 -16.35 5.71 -6.45
N ARG A 461 -15.82 6.08 -5.27
CA ARG A 461 -16.54 6.06 -3.97
C ARG A 461 -16.60 7.44 -3.31
N LEU A 462 -16.90 8.45 -4.12
CA LEU A 462 -16.93 9.86 -3.72
C LEU A 462 -18.34 10.32 -3.28
N GLU A 463 -19.17 9.40 -2.79
CA GLU A 463 -20.51 9.76 -2.29
C GLU A 463 -20.42 10.63 -1.02
N PRO A 464 -21.24 11.71 -0.89
CA PRO A 464 -21.19 12.62 0.26
C PRO A 464 -21.27 11.93 1.63
N GLU A 465 -22.08 10.88 1.75
CA GLU A 465 -22.26 10.11 2.99
C GLU A 465 -20.98 9.41 3.46
N ARG A 466 -20.12 9.03 2.51
CA ARG A 466 -18.80 8.44 2.77
C ARG A 466 -17.77 9.52 3.05
N LEU A 467 -17.82 10.62 2.31
CA LEU A 467 -16.82 11.68 2.40
C LEU A 467 -16.97 12.55 3.66
N LYS A 468 -18.18 12.65 4.24
CA LYS A 468 -18.47 13.54 5.39
C LYS A 468 -17.61 13.34 6.64
N LYS A 469 -16.95 12.17 6.79
CA LYS A 469 -16.02 11.93 7.91
C LYS A 469 -14.67 12.61 7.73
N TYR A 470 -14.32 12.99 6.50
CA TYR A 470 -13.06 13.63 6.18
C TYR A 470 -13.21 15.14 6.25
N ARG A 471 -12.26 15.80 6.91
CA ARG A 471 -12.11 17.26 6.91
C ARG A 471 -11.50 17.73 5.60
N ALA A 472 -10.56 16.94 5.06
CA ALA A 472 -9.87 17.22 3.81
C ALA A 472 -9.70 15.94 2.97
N LEU A 473 -9.80 16.10 1.65
CA LEU A 473 -9.33 15.10 0.68
C LEU A 473 -8.08 15.62 -0.05
N LEU A 474 -7.11 14.73 -0.23
CA LEU A 474 -5.89 14.97 -0.97
C LEU A 474 -5.94 14.19 -2.28
N LEU A 475 -5.70 14.85 -3.41
CA LEU A 475 -5.74 14.29 -4.75
C LEU A 475 -4.35 14.40 -5.40
N PRO A 476 -3.37 13.56 -4.99
CA PRO A 476 -2.01 13.61 -5.51
C PRO A 476 -1.96 13.07 -6.95
N ASN A 477 -1.95 14.00 -7.91
CA ASN A 477 -1.95 13.84 -9.35
C ASN A 477 -3.00 12.82 -9.83
N VAL A 478 -4.26 12.96 -9.38
CA VAL A 478 -5.37 12.11 -9.83
C VAL A 478 -5.81 12.57 -11.23
N ALA A 479 -4.99 12.23 -12.23
CA ALA A 479 -5.06 12.82 -13.56
C ALA A 479 -6.36 12.48 -14.31
N MET A 480 -6.93 11.29 -14.07
CA MET A 480 -8.15 10.81 -14.70
C MET A 480 -9.35 10.95 -13.75
N LEU A 481 -10.31 11.82 -14.08
CA LEU A 481 -11.59 11.94 -13.39
C LEU A 481 -12.73 12.16 -14.39
N SER A 482 -13.83 11.42 -14.20
CA SER A 482 -15.09 11.63 -14.92
C SER A 482 -15.78 12.92 -14.48
N ASP A 483 -16.69 13.44 -15.31
CA ASP A 483 -17.51 14.60 -14.96
C ASP A 483 -18.33 14.36 -13.69
N ARG A 484 -18.84 13.13 -13.51
CA ARG A 484 -19.55 12.72 -12.29
C ARG A 484 -18.67 12.86 -11.05
N GLN A 485 -17.41 12.39 -11.12
CA GLN A 485 -16.48 12.46 -10.00
C GLN A 485 -16.09 13.92 -9.70
N CYS A 486 -15.90 14.75 -10.72
CA CYS A 486 -15.69 16.19 -10.56
C CYS A 486 -16.86 16.87 -9.85
N GLU A 487 -18.10 16.51 -10.20
CA GLU A 487 -19.30 17.03 -9.52
C GLU A 487 -19.38 16.57 -8.06
N GLN A 488 -19.10 15.29 -7.78
CA GLN A 488 -19.08 14.76 -6.41
C GLN A 488 -18.06 15.46 -5.52
N LEU A 489 -16.88 15.80 -6.05
CA LEU A 489 -15.88 16.60 -5.33
C LEU A 489 -16.37 18.03 -5.10
N SER A 490 -17.09 18.60 -6.07
CA SER A 490 -17.71 19.92 -5.94
C SER A 490 -18.83 19.91 -4.88
N ASP A 491 -19.67 18.88 -4.85
CA ASP A 491 -20.67 18.64 -3.79
C ASP A 491 -20.02 18.56 -2.40
N TYR A 492 -18.94 17.79 -2.28
CA TYR A 492 -18.19 17.65 -1.03
C TYR A 492 -17.64 18.99 -0.53
N VAL A 493 -17.10 19.83 -1.43
CA VAL A 493 -16.65 21.18 -1.08
C VAL A 493 -17.82 22.08 -0.70
N ARG A 494 -18.94 22.02 -1.41
CA ARG A 494 -20.17 22.77 -1.07
C ARG A 494 -20.72 22.37 0.31
N ALA A 495 -20.49 21.13 0.73
CA ALA A 495 -20.86 20.63 2.06
C ALA A 495 -19.85 21.00 3.18
N GLY A 496 -18.79 21.76 2.88
CA GLY A 496 -17.82 22.26 3.87
C GLY A 496 -16.47 21.55 3.89
N GLY A 497 -16.27 20.55 3.02
CA GLY A 497 -15.03 19.79 2.89
C GLY A 497 -13.91 20.58 2.19
N SER A 498 -12.66 20.30 2.58
CA SER A 498 -11.46 20.92 1.98
C SER A 498 -10.79 19.98 0.96
N LEU A 499 -10.12 20.53 -0.06
CA LEU A 499 -9.41 19.76 -1.08
C LEU A 499 -7.98 20.26 -1.31
N MET A 500 -7.05 19.32 -1.47
CA MET A 500 -5.75 19.53 -2.11
C MET A 500 -5.74 18.80 -3.45
N ALA A 501 -5.31 19.48 -4.50
CA ALA A 501 -5.01 18.86 -5.79
C ALA A 501 -3.70 19.44 -6.34
N ASP A 502 -3.04 18.72 -7.22
CA ASP A 502 -1.79 19.17 -7.84
C ASP A 502 -1.70 18.73 -9.31
N PHE A 503 -0.82 19.44 -10.02
CA PHE A 503 -0.30 19.08 -11.33
C PHE A 503 -1.38 18.77 -12.39
N GLU A 504 -1.47 17.53 -12.87
CA GLU A 504 -2.39 17.12 -13.95
C GLU A 504 -3.72 16.57 -13.43
N THR A 505 -4.03 16.72 -12.13
CA THR A 505 -5.29 16.26 -11.53
C THR A 505 -6.50 16.70 -12.36
N SER A 506 -7.42 15.79 -12.68
CA SER A 506 -8.61 16.02 -13.52
C SER A 506 -8.36 16.52 -14.95
N LEU A 507 -7.13 16.46 -15.47
CA LEU A 507 -6.83 16.91 -16.84
C LEU A 507 -7.32 15.93 -17.92
N TYR A 508 -7.64 14.69 -17.53
CA TYR A 508 -8.18 13.66 -18.41
C TYR A 508 -9.57 13.22 -17.93
N ASP A 509 -10.42 12.82 -18.87
CA ASP A 509 -11.66 12.10 -18.55
C ASP A 509 -11.39 10.63 -18.16
N GLU A 510 -12.43 9.87 -17.83
CA GLU A 510 -12.31 8.44 -17.48
C GLU A 510 -11.85 7.55 -18.65
N ASN A 511 -11.80 8.09 -19.86
CA ASN A 511 -11.37 7.43 -21.08
C ASN A 511 -9.95 7.84 -21.50
N LEU A 512 -9.22 8.54 -20.61
CA LEU A 512 -7.87 9.07 -20.85
C LEU A 512 -7.83 10.07 -22.02
N ASN A 513 -8.97 10.68 -22.37
CA ASN A 513 -8.99 11.78 -23.33
C ASN A 513 -8.55 13.06 -22.62
N PRO A 514 -7.59 13.81 -23.19
CA PRO A 514 -7.16 15.08 -22.62
C PRO A 514 -8.30 16.10 -22.71
N ARG A 515 -8.52 16.85 -21.63
CA ARG A 515 -9.41 18.00 -21.60
C ARG A 515 -8.64 19.26 -22.03
N ALA A 516 -9.38 20.26 -22.51
CA ALA A 516 -8.79 21.57 -22.84
C ALA A 516 -8.34 22.33 -21.58
N ASP A 517 -9.06 22.12 -20.47
CA ASP A 517 -8.75 22.64 -19.13
C ASP A 517 -9.13 21.58 -18.08
N PHE A 518 -8.75 21.79 -16.82
CA PHE A 518 -9.02 20.84 -15.74
C PHE A 518 -10.52 20.61 -15.51
N GLY A 519 -10.94 19.38 -15.24
CA GLY A 519 -12.32 19.07 -14.82
C GLY A 519 -12.73 19.80 -13.53
N LEU A 520 -11.76 20.14 -12.68
CA LEU A 520 -11.96 20.88 -11.42
C LEU A 520 -11.58 22.38 -11.53
N ALA A 521 -11.35 22.91 -12.73
CA ALA A 521 -10.89 24.29 -12.97
C ALA A 521 -11.77 25.33 -12.27
N GLY A 522 -13.09 25.24 -12.43
CA GLY A 522 -14.05 26.17 -11.83
C GLY A 522 -14.07 26.15 -10.30
N LEU A 523 -13.84 24.96 -9.70
CA LEU A 523 -13.82 24.78 -8.24
C LEU A 523 -12.60 25.46 -7.62
N PHE A 524 -11.42 25.24 -8.20
CA PHE A 524 -10.15 25.79 -7.71
C PHE A 524 -9.80 27.18 -8.27
N GLY A 525 -10.57 27.69 -9.23
CA GLY A 525 -10.26 28.94 -9.90
C GLY A 525 -8.93 28.89 -10.66
N VAL A 526 -8.57 27.73 -11.19
CA VAL A 526 -7.35 27.49 -11.96
C VAL A 526 -7.68 27.30 -13.45
N SER A 527 -6.71 27.56 -14.32
CA SER A 527 -6.87 27.31 -15.76
C SER A 527 -5.52 27.04 -16.39
N LYS A 528 -5.42 25.96 -17.18
CA LYS A 528 -4.21 25.56 -17.91
C LYS A 528 -3.86 26.60 -18.99
N VAL A 529 -2.57 26.95 -19.11
CA VAL A 529 -2.04 27.87 -20.15
C VAL A 529 -1.17 27.16 -21.19
N GLY A 530 -0.55 26.04 -20.83
CA GLY A 530 0.33 25.28 -21.71
C GLY A 530 0.61 23.87 -21.20
N ASP A 531 1.44 23.13 -21.92
CA ASP A 531 1.78 21.75 -21.55
C ASP A 531 2.74 21.70 -20.37
N ALA A 532 2.89 20.50 -19.80
CA ALA A 532 3.81 20.26 -18.68
C ALA A 532 5.24 20.72 -19.03
N VAL A 533 5.79 21.56 -18.17
CA VAL A 533 7.17 22.05 -18.23
C VAL A 533 7.99 21.23 -17.25
N GLY A 534 8.99 20.53 -17.78
CA GLY A 534 9.94 19.75 -17.00
C GLY A 534 11.14 20.58 -16.59
N THR A 535 12.12 19.92 -15.99
CA THR A 535 13.37 20.54 -15.56
C THR A 535 14.43 20.51 -16.68
N ASN A 536 15.08 21.64 -16.93
CA ASN A 536 16.35 21.71 -17.64
C ASN A 536 17.40 22.43 -16.77
N GLY A 537 18.25 21.68 -16.07
CA GLY A 537 19.18 22.22 -15.07
C GLY A 537 18.54 22.30 -13.68
N ASN A 538 18.32 23.52 -13.18
CA ASN A 538 17.56 23.75 -11.95
C ASN A 538 16.05 23.70 -12.26
N PRO A 539 15.25 23.01 -11.44
CA PRO A 539 13.78 23.14 -11.48
C PRO A 539 13.36 24.60 -11.25
N TYR A 540 12.06 24.87 -11.42
CA TYR A 540 11.52 26.17 -11.07
C TYR A 540 11.63 26.42 -9.55
N TYR A 541 11.60 27.68 -9.13
CA TYR A 541 11.44 28.05 -7.71
C TYR A 541 10.05 28.66 -7.50
N ALA A 542 9.49 28.47 -6.31
CA ALA A 542 8.28 29.14 -5.87
C ALA A 542 8.67 30.39 -5.06
N ARG A 543 8.58 31.58 -5.68
CA ARG A 543 8.82 32.87 -5.02
C ARG A 543 7.68 33.18 -4.08
N ILE A 544 8.01 33.58 -2.86
CA ILE A 544 7.07 34.01 -1.83
C ILE A 544 6.73 35.47 -2.11
N GLU A 545 5.48 35.72 -2.44
CA GLU A 545 5.01 37.07 -2.68
C GLU A 545 4.72 37.75 -1.34
N ARG A 546 5.41 38.88 -1.12
CA ARG A 546 5.27 39.72 0.07
C ARG A 546 4.89 41.12 -0.40
N PRO A 547 3.96 41.82 0.27
CA PRO A 547 3.68 43.21 -0.06
C PRO A 547 4.96 44.05 0.05
N GLU A 548 5.31 44.83 -0.98
CA GLU A 548 6.53 45.65 -1.03
C GLU A 548 6.58 46.76 0.05
N SER A 549 5.42 47.13 0.60
CA SER A 549 5.28 48.07 1.72
C SER A 549 4.11 47.61 2.59
N PRO A 550 4.34 46.72 3.56
CA PRO A 550 3.27 46.27 4.42
C PRO A 550 2.79 47.47 5.26
N PRO A 551 1.53 47.94 5.18
CA PRO A 551 0.97 48.83 6.19
C PRO A 551 1.22 48.27 7.60
N PRO A 552 1.25 49.11 8.66
CA PRO A 552 1.50 48.67 10.05
C PRO A 552 0.54 47.58 10.57
N GLN A 553 -0.50 47.27 9.81
CA GLN A 553 -1.55 46.27 10.08
C GLN A 553 -1.68 45.24 8.95
N SER A 554 -0.59 45.00 8.20
CA SER A 554 -0.63 44.01 7.12
C SER A 554 -1.03 42.64 7.66
N PRO A 555 -1.87 41.89 6.94
CA PRO A 555 -2.19 40.54 7.32
C PRO A 555 -0.89 39.75 7.46
N ALA A 556 -0.84 38.88 8.47
CA ALA A 556 0.25 37.93 8.61
C ALA A 556 0.45 37.16 7.29
N PRO A 557 1.69 36.75 6.97
CA PRO A 557 1.93 35.86 5.83
C PRO A 557 0.98 34.67 5.86
N HIS A 558 0.54 34.22 4.70
CA HIS A 558 -0.38 33.09 4.62
C HIS A 558 0.18 31.86 5.34
N ALA A 559 -0.67 31.10 6.05
CA ALA A 559 -0.24 29.98 6.90
C ALA A 559 0.65 28.95 6.18
N ILE A 560 0.44 28.75 4.87
CA ILE A 560 1.26 27.79 4.09
C ILE A 560 2.74 28.17 4.01
N VAL A 561 3.09 29.45 4.16
CA VAL A 561 4.49 29.92 4.11
C VAL A 561 5.10 30.10 5.50
N GLU A 562 4.44 29.60 6.55
CA GLU A 562 4.97 29.65 7.91
C GLU A 562 6.33 28.93 8.00
N GLY A 563 7.32 29.65 8.53
CA GLY A 563 8.68 29.16 8.69
C GLY A 563 9.64 29.45 7.53
N PHE A 564 9.18 30.11 6.46
CA PHE A 564 10.04 30.60 5.37
C PHE A 564 10.34 32.11 5.50
N ARG A 565 10.65 32.57 6.72
CA ARG A 565 10.83 34.00 7.01
C ARG A 565 12.12 34.57 6.39
N ASP A 566 13.18 33.76 6.36
CA ASP A 566 14.52 34.16 5.93
C ASP A 566 14.83 33.85 4.45
N THR A 567 13.79 33.61 3.64
CA THR A 567 13.92 33.42 2.19
C THR A 567 12.78 34.10 1.43
N ASN A 568 13.06 34.51 0.19
CA ASN A 568 12.05 35.04 -0.73
C ASN A 568 11.57 33.99 -1.75
N TRP A 569 12.14 32.79 -1.75
CA TRP A 569 11.69 31.68 -2.59
C TRP A 569 11.98 30.33 -1.93
N ILE A 570 11.29 29.30 -2.37
CA ILE A 570 11.54 27.90 -1.99
C ILE A 570 11.66 27.07 -3.27
N PRO A 571 12.28 25.88 -3.24
CA PRO A 571 12.32 25.00 -4.41
C PRO A 571 10.90 24.67 -4.90
N GLY A 572 10.74 24.65 -6.22
CA GLY A 572 9.55 24.12 -6.88
C GLY A 572 9.68 22.63 -7.20
N ALA A 573 8.59 22.06 -7.68
CA ALA A 573 8.54 20.67 -8.15
C ALA A 573 9.36 20.44 -9.44
N GLN A 574 9.69 19.19 -9.75
CA GLN A 574 10.44 18.80 -10.96
C GLN A 574 9.66 19.12 -12.24
N ASN A 575 8.36 18.90 -12.23
CA ASN A 575 7.44 19.20 -13.33
C ASN A 575 6.38 20.18 -12.85
N ARG A 576 5.90 21.04 -13.76
CA ARG A 576 4.75 21.91 -13.51
C ARG A 576 3.85 22.06 -14.73
N LEU A 577 2.57 22.33 -14.52
CA LEU A 577 1.68 22.84 -15.54
C LEU A 577 1.58 24.37 -15.41
N PRO A 578 1.87 25.14 -16.48
CA PRO A 578 1.63 26.58 -16.48
C PRO A 578 0.17 26.92 -16.24
N LEU A 579 -0.10 27.79 -15.27
CA LEU A 579 -1.45 28.24 -14.89
C LEU A 579 -1.69 29.72 -15.24
N LYS A 580 -2.95 30.10 -15.47
CA LYS A 580 -3.32 31.51 -15.61
C LYS A 580 -3.00 32.28 -14.31
N PRO A 581 -2.56 33.54 -14.41
CA PRO A 581 -2.39 34.40 -13.25
C PRO A 581 -3.65 34.50 -12.39
N VAL A 582 -3.46 34.55 -11.08
CA VAL A 582 -4.52 34.78 -10.08
C VAL A 582 -4.25 36.09 -9.33
N GLY A 583 -5.30 36.67 -8.74
CA GLY A 583 -5.13 37.85 -7.88
C GLY A 583 -4.47 37.48 -6.55
N ASN A 584 -3.56 38.32 -6.07
CA ASN A 584 -2.84 38.16 -4.78
C ASN A 584 -2.22 36.75 -4.59
N PRO A 585 -1.39 36.27 -5.53
CA PRO A 585 -0.77 34.95 -5.40
C PRO A 585 0.11 34.89 -4.14
N VAL A 586 0.11 33.76 -3.44
CA VAL A 586 1.00 33.53 -2.29
C VAL A 586 2.38 33.07 -2.76
N LEU A 587 2.41 32.21 -3.77
CA LEU A 587 3.63 31.74 -4.41
C LEU A 587 3.53 31.90 -5.93
N THR A 588 4.56 32.47 -6.56
CA THR A 588 4.70 32.58 -8.02
C THR A 588 5.89 31.78 -8.53
N VAL A 589 5.86 31.41 -9.81
CA VAL A 589 6.91 30.64 -10.44
C VAL A 589 8.07 31.55 -10.85
N VAL A 590 9.27 31.19 -10.43
CA VAL A 590 10.52 31.62 -11.07
C VAL A 590 10.94 30.49 -12.00
N PRO A 591 10.93 30.68 -13.33
CA PRO A 591 11.21 29.62 -14.29
C PRO A 591 12.56 28.94 -14.03
N GLY A 592 12.62 27.63 -14.29
CA GLY A 592 13.86 26.87 -14.19
C GLY A 592 14.95 27.46 -15.10
N PHE A 593 16.19 27.39 -14.64
CA PHE A 593 17.36 27.94 -15.32
C PHE A 593 18.52 26.95 -15.26
N VAL A 594 19.57 27.19 -16.04
CA VAL A 594 20.70 26.26 -16.14
C VAL A 594 21.39 26.08 -14.77
N ARG A 595 21.84 24.85 -14.48
CA ARG A 595 22.62 24.55 -13.25
C ARG A 595 24.12 24.77 -13.44
N TYR A 596 24.58 24.54 -14.66
CA TYR A 596 25.99 24.58 -15.04
C TYR A 596 26.12 25.14 -16.46
N PRO A 597 27.11 25.98 -16.76
CA PRO A 597 28.19 26.44 -15.87
C PRO A 597 27.69 27.39 -14.76
N PRO A 598 28.36 27.47 -13.59
CA PRO A 598 27.88 28.24 -12.44
C PRO A 598 27.73 29.74 -12.73
N GLU A 599 28.50 30.30 -13.66
CA GLU A 599 28.41 31.69 -14.12
C GLU A 599 27.07 32.00 -14.80
N LEU A 600 26.38 30.98 -15.30
CA LEU A 600 25.05 31.09 -15.92
C LEU A 600 23.92 30.58 -15.00
N ALA A 601 24.23 30.16 -13.76
CA ALA A 601 23.26 29.61 -12.82
C ALA A 601 22.49 30.69 -12.06
N TYR A 602 21.85 31.61 -12.79
CA TYR A 602 20.96 32.64 -12.27
C TYR A 602 19.65 32.66 -13.08
N PRO A 603 18.51 33.07 -12.49
CA PRO A 603 17.26 33.18 -13.23
C PRO A 603 17.31 34.36 -14.19
N PRO A 604 17.11 34.17 -15.52
CA PRO A 604 16.96 35.29 -16.45
C PRO A 604 15.67 36.08 -16.20
N VAL A 605 14.67 35.43 -15.60
CA VAL A 605 13.39 36.01 -15.19
C VAL A 605 13.17 35.63 -13.72
N SER A 606 13.31 36.61 -12.83
CA SER A 606 13.20 36.40 -11.37
C SER A 606 11.79 36.59 -10.83
N GLU A 607 10.87 37.12 -11.64
CA GLU A 607 9.50 37.44 -11.24
C GLU A 607 8.54 37.10 -12.38
N THR A 608 7.44 36.42 -12.06
CA THR A 608 6.35 36.17 -12.99
C THR A 608 5.00 36.34 -12.28
N THR A 609 3.92 36.33 -13.04
CA THR A 609 2.55 36.28 -12.52
C THR A 609 1.97 34.87 -12.51
N GLU A 610 2.75 33.85 -12.90
CA GLU A 610 2.32 32.46 -12.94
C GLU A 610 2.28 31.91 -11.50
N PRO A 611 1.14 31.43 -10.99
CA PRO A 611 1.08 30.91 -9.63
C PRO A 611 1.76 29.54 -9.52
N ALA A 612 2.60 29.38 -8.48
CA ALA A 612 3.08 28.07 -8.06
C ALA A 612 2.06 27.34 -7.19
N VAL A 613 1.19 28.10 -6.51
CA VAL A 613 0.04 27.59 -5.75
C VAL A 613 -1.16 28.53 -5.92
N VAL A 614 -2.35 27.96 -6.02
CA VAL A 614 -3.63 28.70 -5.97
C VAL A 614 -4.40 28.27 -4.74
N LEU A 615 -4.80 29.25 -3.93
CA LEU A 615 -5.51 29.03 -2.67
C LEU A 615 -6.88 29.70 -2.71
N ARG A 616 -7.90 29.02 -2.21
CA ARG A 616 -9.25 29.58 -2.07
C ARG A 616 -9.87 29.19 -0.74
N GLU A 617 -10.67 30.09 -0.19
CA GLU A 617 -11.52 29.84 0.96
C GLU A 617 -12.96 30.17 0.59
N SER A 618 -13.91 29.32 1.00
CA SER A 618 -15.34 29.57 0.86
C SER A 618 -16.08 28.90 2.02
N GLY A 619 -16.65 29.71 2.91
CA GLY A 619 -17.22 29.19 4.17
C GLY A 619 -16.16 28.45 4.98
N SER A 620 -16.43 27.18 5.34
CA SER A 620 -15.48 26.33 6.07
C SER A 620 -14.49 25.58 5.18
N SER A 621 -14.66 25.66 3.86
CA SER A 621 -13.89 24.90 2.87
C SER A 621 -12.64 25.66 2.47
N ARG A 622 -11.51 24.94 2.44
CA ARG A 622 -10.21 25.44 1.97
C ARG A 622 -9.74 24.59 0.79
N LEU A 623 -9.25 25.25 -0.26
CA LEU A 623 -8.82 24.60 -1.49
C LEU A 623 -7.39 25.03 -1.81
N ALA A 624 -6.51 24.06 -2.07
CA ALA A 624 -5.15 24.29 -2.53
C ALA A 624 -4.87 23.55 -3.84
N TRP A 625 -4.35 24.27 -4.83
CA TRP A 625 -3.86 23.69 -6.08
C TRP A 625 -2.38 23.99 -6.27
N PHE A 626 -1.52 22.96 -6.33
CA PHE A 626 -0.12 23.14 -6.71
C PHE A 626 0.06 22.99 -8.22
N SER A 627 0.81 23.90 -8.84
CA SER A 627 1.06 23.79 -10.30
C SER A 627 2.00 22.64 -10.65
N GLY A 628 2.79 22.12 -9.69
CA GLY A 628 3.75 21.06 -9.92
C GLY A 628 3.56 19.80 -9.08
N ASP A 629 4.30 18.75 -9.44
CA ASP A 629 4.27 17.42 -8.82
C ASP A 629 5.04 17.38 -7.49
N VAL A 630 4.55 18.12 -6.48
CA VAL A 630 5.27 18.44 -5.23
C VAL A 630 5.57 17.17 -4.41
N GLU A 631 4.61 16.27 -4.28
CA GLU A 631 4.72 15.03 -3.50
C GLU A 631 5.76 14.10 -4.13
N ARG A 632 5.70 13.94 -5.45
CA ARG A 632 6.68 13.15 -6.19
C ARG A 632 8.08 13.76 -6.08
N THR A 633 8.18 15.07 -6.19
CA THR A 633 9.49 15.76 -6.07
C THR A 633 10.04 15.63 -4.66
N TRP A 634 9.20 15.70 -3.63
CA TRP A 634 9.57 15.39 -2.25
C TRP A 634 10.15 13.97 -2.15
N TRP A 635 9.47 12.96 -2.69
CA TRP A 635 9.96 11.57 -2.68
C TRP A 635 11.35 11.42 -3.30
N LEU A 636 11.58 12.09 -4.43
CA LEU A 636 12.84 11.98 -5.17
C LEU A 636 14.01 12.72 -4.51
N THR A 637 13.72 13.78 -3.75
CA THR A 637 14.76 14.72 -3.28
C THR A 637 14.96 14.73 -1.78
N GLY A 638 13.94 14.37 -0.99
CA GLY A 638 13.94 14.58 0.45
C GLY A 638 14.10 16.05 0.86
N HIS A 639 13.73 17.01 -0.01
CA HIS A 639 13.95 18.44 0.26
C HIS A 639 12.99 18.99 1.33
N GLY A 640 13.53 19.43 2.47
CA GLY A 640 12.75 19.84 3.66
C GLY A 640 11.72 20.94 3.40
N ASP A 641 12.01 21.90 2.53
CA ASP A 641 11.04 22.97 2.19
C ASP A 641 9.78 22.44 1.51
N LEU A 642 9.88 21.44 0.63
CA LEU A 642 8.72 20.83 -0.02
C LEU A 642 7.86 20.10 1.02
N LEU A 643 8.50 19.38 1.95
CA LEU A 643 7.79 18.72 3.05
C LEU A 643 7.08 19.73 3.96
N ARG A 644 7.78 20.81 4.34
CA ARG A 644 7.19 21.86 5.18
C ARG A 644 6.01 22.54 4.49
N LEU A 645 6.13 22.81 3.18
CA LEU A 645 5.04 23.37 2.38
C LEU A 645 3.82 22.43 2.35
N LEU A 646 4.03 21.13 2.11
CA LEU A 646 2.96 20.12 2.16
C LEU A 646 2.31 20.06 3.56
N HIS A 647 3.11 20.02 4.63
CA HIS A 647 2.59 19.99 6.01
C HIS A 647 1.78 21.23 6.37
N ASN A 648 2.30 22.43 6.07
CA ASN A 648 1.59 23.67 6.34
C ASN A 648 0.28 23.74 5.53
N THR A 649 0.29 23.25 4.30
CA THR A 649 -0.90 23.19 3.44
C THR A 649 -1.94 22.22 3.99
N ILE A 650 -1.55 21.00 4.38
CA ILE A 650 -2.47 20.03 4.97
C ILE A 650 -3.05 20.55 6.30
N ARG A 651 -2.24 21.17 7.16
CA ARG A 651 -2.73 21.83 8.39
C ARG A 651 -3.70 22.97 8.06
N TRP A 652 -3.39 23.81 7.09
CA TRP A 652 -4.31 24.86 6.66
C TRP A 652 -5.63 24.28 6.17
N LEU A 653 -5.61 23.28 5.27
CA LEU A 653 -6.81 22.62 4.74
C LEU A 653 -7.69 22.01 5.84
N THR A 654 -7.06 21.42 6.85
CA THR A 654 -7.74 20.77 7.97
C THR A 654 -8.10 21.71 9.12
N HIS A 655 -7.76 23.00 9.02
CA HIS A 655 -7.88 23.95 10.16
C HIS A 655 -7.06 23.50 11.38
N ASP A 656 -5.98 22.77 11.12
CA ASP A 656 -5.14 22.05 12.08
C ASP A 656 -5.93 21.12 13.01
N GLU A 657 -7.12 20.69 12.57
CA GLU A 657 -7.99 19.75 13.29
C GLU A 657 -7.43 18.33 13.25
N ARG A 658 -7.36 17.67 14.41
CA ARG A 658 -6.85 16.30 14.55
C ARG A 658 -7.80 15.44 15.39
N VAL A 659 -7.97 14.19 14.98
CA VAL A 659 -8.75 13.18 15.73
C VAL A 659 -7.92 12.53 16.84
N VAL A 660 -6.60 12.41 16.62
CA VAL A 660 -5.61 11.88 17.56
C VAL A 660 -4.33 12.70 17.40
N SER A 661 -3.70 13.08 18.50
CA SER A 661 -2.34 13.63 18.52
C SER A 661 -1.39 12.60 19.11
N VAL A 662 -0.23 12.39 18.48
CA VAL A 662 0.87 11.55 18.97
C VAL A 662 2.16 12.36 18.87
N GLU A 663 2.66 12.82 20.02
CA GLU A 663 3.84 13.69 20.11
C GLU A 663 5.02 12.93 20.74
N GLY A 664 6.19 12.99 20.10
CA GLY A 664 7.37 12.28 20.56
C GLY A 664 8.39 12.13 19.43
N PRO A 665 9.60 11.61 19.73
CA PRO A 665 10.63 11.41 18.73
C PRO A 665 10.27 10.29 17.75
N GLY A 666 11.01 10.23 16.65
CA GLY A 666 11.00 9.12 15.70
C GLY A 666 10.05 9.26 14.52
N PHE A 667 10.27 8.40 13.53
CA PHE A 667 9.44 8.15 12.37
C PHE A 667 8.43 7.05 12.71
N ILE A 668 7.16 7.43 12.87
CA ILE A 668 6.08 6.54 13.29
C ILE A 668 4.96 6.58 12.26
N GLU A 669 4.40 5.41 11.95
CA GLU A 669 3.07 5.33 11.34
C GLU A 669 2.00 5.05 12.40
N MET A 670 0.86 5.72 12.27
CA MET A 670 -0.29 5.52 13.15
C MET A 670 -1.53 5.03 12.40
N PHE A 671 -2.25 4.12 13.06
CA PHE A 671 -3.63 3.81 12.73
C PHE A 671 -4.50 4.00 13.97
N ALA A 672 -5.69 4.54 13.80
CA ALA A 672 -6.61 4.80 14.88
C ALA A 672 -7.98 4.20 14.55
N TRP A 673 -8.43 3.27 15.37
CA TRP A 673 -9.63 2.48 15.15
C TRP A 673 -10.64 2.66 16.27
N GLU A 674 -11.92 2.69 15.90
CA GLU A 674 -12.99 2.26 16.80
C GLU A 674 -13.02 0.73 16.86
N THR A 675 -13.11 0.17 18.06
CA THR A 675 -13.14 -1.28 18.33
C THR A 675 -14.40 -1.63 19.15
N ARG A 676 -14.67 -2.93 19.36
CA ARG A 676 -15.81 -3.35 20.19
C ARG A 676 -15.67 -2.82 21.64
N PRO A 677 -14.51 -2.94 22.31
CA PRO A 677 -14.33 -2.42 23.67
C PRO A 677 -14.18 -0.90 23.77
N GLY A 678 -13.80 -0.21 22.69
CA GLY A 678 -13.61 1.23 22.69
C GLY A 678 -12.82 1.71 21.49
N TYR A 679 -11.54 2.03 21.68
CA TYR A 679 -10.64 2.50 20.62
C TYR A 679 -9.28 1.78 20.70
N ALA A 680 -8.54 1.77 19.59
CA ALA A 680 -7.15 1.32 19.54
C ALA A 680 -6.32 2.27 18.68
N VAL A 681 -5.19 2.74 19.22
CA VAL A 681 -4.19 3.50 18.47
C VAL A 681 -2.95 2.64 18.31
N HIS A 682 -2.66 2.28 17.07
CA HIS A 682 -1.52 1.46 16.67
C HIS A 682 -0.37 2.38 16.30
N LEU A 683 0.83 2.10 16.82
CA LEU A 683 2.06 2.87 16.57
C LEU A 683 3.12 1.93 16.01
N LEU A 684 3.49 2.10 14.74
CA LEU A 684 4.56 1.36 14.07
C LEU A 684 5.83 2.21 14.05
N ASN A 685 6.93 1.70 14.57
CA ASN A 685 8.21 2.41 14.57
C ASN A 685 8.99 2.09 13.30
N TYR A 686 9.09 3.08 12.41
CA TYR A 686 9.91 3.02 11.20
C TYR A 686 11.26 3.74 11.36
N SER A 687 11.67 4.08 12.58
CA SER A 687 12.95 4.74 12.85
C SER A 687 14.10 3.75 12.75
N ASN A 688 14.37 3.32 11.52
CA ASN A 688 15.37 2.32 11.19
C ASN A 688 16.16 2.79 9.97
N ALA A 689 17.48 2.55 9.95
CA ALA A 689 18.33 2.89 8.82
C ALA A 689 17.87 2.26 7.49
N ASN A 690 17.15 1.14 7.56
CA ASN A 690 16.62 0.39 6.44
C ASN A 690 15.15 0.70 6.10
N ALA A 691 14.52 1.75 6.68
CA ALA A 691 13.11 2.05 6.43
C ALA A 691 12.75 2.26 4.95
N PHE A 692 13.71 2.71 4.14
CA PHE A 692 13.54 2.98 2.71
C PHE A 692 14.26 1.98 1.80
N HIS A 693 15.13 1.11 2.35
CA HIS A 693 15.87 0.13 1.55
C HIS A 693 16.49 -1.00 2.38
N GLY A 694 16.37 -2.25 1.88
CA GLY A 694 16.91 -3.48 2.50
C GLY A 694 16.15 -3.90 3.75
N TRP A 695 16.27 -5.14 4.21
CA TRP A 695 15.52 -5.62 5.38
C TRP A 695 15.93 -4.96 6.70
N MET A 696 15.00 -4.93 7.67
CA MET A 696 15.29 -4.52 9.04
C MET A 696 16.34 -5.45 9.66
N GLN A 697 17.40 -4.84 10.20
CA GLN A 697 18.52 -5.52 10.83
C GLN A 697 18.51 -5.43 12.37
N SER A 698 17.86 -4.41 12.92
CA SER A 698 17.74 -4.13 14.35
C SER A 698 16.42 -3.39 14.63
N ILE A 699 16.06 -3.28 15.90
CA ILE A 699 14.98 -2.41 16.36
C ILE A 699 15.61 -1.38 17.29
N ASP A 700 15.46 -0.11 16.95
CA ASP A 700 15.88 1.01 17.79
C ASP A 700 14.63 1.61 18.47
N PRO A 701 14.38 1.30 19.76
CA PRO A 701 13.15 1.73 20.42
C PRO A 701 13.06 3.25 20.52
N LEU A 702 11.88 3.77 20.26
CA LEU A 702 11.55 5.18 20.49
C LEU A 702 11.27 5.41 21.97
N GLY A 703 11.67 6.60 22.44
CA GLY A 703 11.25 7.10 23.74
C GLY A 703 9.77 7.44 23.80
N ALA A 704 9.38 8.08 24.91
CA ALA A 704 7.99 8.34 25.24
C ALA A 704 7.22 9.05 24.12
N GLN A 705 6.03 8.53 23.82
CA GLN A 705 5.04 9.15 22.93
C GLN A 705 3.86 9.62 23.79
N GLN A 706 3.50 10.89 23.69
CA GLN A 706 2.34 11.49 24.34
C GLN A 706 1.14 11.40 23.40
N LEU A 707 0.09 10.73 23.85
CA LEU A 707 -1.14 10.57 23.09
C LEU A 707 -2.24 11.45 23.66
N SER A 708 -3.03 12.04 22.78
CA SER A 708 -4.24 12.78 23.15
C SER A 708 -5.36 12.56 22.14
N MET A 709 -6.58 12.35 22.62
CA MET A 709 -7.79 12.25 21.79
C MET A 709 -8.99 12.85 22.53
N LYS A 710 -9.90 13.51 21.80
CA LYS A 710 -11.10 14.11 22.37
C LYS A 710 -12.29 13.17 22.17
N LEU A 711 -12.75 12.56 23.24
CA LEU A 711 -13.81 11.55 23.21
C LEU A 711 -15.20 12.19 23.08
N PRO A 712 -16.21 11.48 22.53
CA PRO A 712 -17.59 11.96 22.55
C PRO A 712 -18.09 12.15 24.00
N PRO A 713 -18.99 13.12 24.27
CA PRO A 713 -19.47 13.44 25.62
C PRO A 713 -19.97 12.25 26.46
N GLN A 714 -20.58 11.27 25.80
CA GLN A 714 -21.19 10.08 26.38
C GLN A 714 -20.22 8.91 26.59
N VAL A 715 -18.95 9.07 26.23
CA VAL A 715 -17.95 8.00 26.31
C VAL A 715 -17.12 8.15 27.59
N HIS A 716 -17.15 7.13 28.43
CA HIS A 716 -16.38 7.08 29.68
C HIS A 716 -15.24 6.06 29.58
N VAL A 717 -14.00 6.50 29.83
CA VAL A 717 -12.82 5.63 29.79
C VAL A 717 -12.72 4.80 31.06
N LYS A 718 -12.60 3.49 30.89
CA LYS A 718 -12.39 2.52 31.97
C LYS A 718 -10.90 2.22 32.18
N SER A 719 -10.17 1.98 31.10
CA SER A 719 -8.74 1.68 31.15
C SER A 719 -8.03 2.11 29.86
N VAL A 720 -6.73 2.33 29.98
CA VAL A 720 -5.80 2.43 28.85
C VAL A 720 -4.73 1.37 29.02
N GLU A 721 -4.60 0.49 28.04
CA GLU A 721 -3.70 -0.67 28.07
C GLU A 721 -2.78 -0.63 26.86
N LEU A 722 -1.50 -0.94 27.08
CA LEU A 722 -0.50 -1.12 26.04
C LEU A 722 -0.40 -2.61 25.77
N LEU A 723 -0.90 -3.04 24.61
CA LEU A 723 -1.10 -4.47 24.33
C LEU A 723 0.22 -5.20 24.08
N ARG A 724 1.22 -4.54 23.47
CA ARG A 724 2.51 -5.19 23.19
C ARG A 724 3.35 -5.32 24.46
N ALA A 725 3.39 -4.26 25.27
CA ALA A 725 4.05 -4.26 26.57
C ALA A 725 3.24 -4.96 27.68
N GLU A 726 1.99 -5.36 27.42
CA GLU A 726 1.06 -6.00 28.36
C GLU A 726 0.94 -5.24 29.69
N GLN A 727 0.80 -3.91 29.62
CA GLN A 727 0.75 -3.02 30.78
C GLN A 727 -0.44 -2.05 30.74
N THR A 728 -1.09 -1.83 31.87
CA THR A 728 -2.04 -0.71 32.04
C THR A 728 -1.27 0.56 32.35
N VAL A 729 -1.60 1.66 31.68
CA VAL A 729 -0.96 2.97 31.89
C VAL A 729 -1.93 3.97 32.53
N PRO A 730 -1.43 4.88 33.39
CA PRO A 730 -2.25 5.96 33.91
C PRO A 730 -2.66 6.91 32.78
N PHE A 731 -3.88 7.44 32.90
CA PHE A 731 -4.41 8.45 31.98
C PHE A 731 -5.03 9.61 32.74
N LYS A 732 -5.18 10.75 32.06
CA LYS A 732 -5.88 11.94 32.55
C LYS A 732 -7.02 12.27 31.61
N LEU A 733 -8.15 12.69 32.18
CA LEU A 733 -9.28 13.26 31.45
C LEU A 733 -9.39 14.74 31.83
N ASP A 734 -9.24 15.62 30.84
CA ASP A 734 -9.50 17.05 30.96
C ASP A 734 -10.74 17.40 30.10
N GLY A 735 -11.89 17.51 30.77
CA GLY A 735 -13.20 17.47 30.11
C GLY A 735 -13.38 16.16 29.33
N GLN A 736 -13.41 16.25 28.01
CA GLN A 736 -13.50 15.11 27.09
C GLN A 736 -12.14 14.66 26.52
N THR A 737 -11.07 15.35 26.85
CA THR A 737 -9.75 15.07 26.28
C THR A 737 -9.04 14.02 27.12
N LEU A 738 -8.89 12.81 26.55
CA LEU A 738 -8.07 11.74 27.09
C LEU A 738 -6.60 12.01 26.77
N ARG A 739 -5.73 11.92 27.78
CA ARG A 739 -4.27 12.04 27.64
C ARG A 739 -3.55 10.93 28.38
N PHE A 740 -2.56 10.32 27.76
CA PHE A 740 -1.71 9.29 28.36
C PHE A 740 -0.37 9.19 27.62
N THR A 741 0.57 8.45 28.19
CA THR A 741 1.91 8.27 27.64
C THR A 741 2.15 6.80 27.29
N VAL A 742 2.68 6.54 26.10
CA VAL A 742 3.34 5.27 25.75
C VAL A 742 4.83 5.44 26.06
N PRO A 743 5.39 4.81 27.11
CA PRO A 743 6.75 5.11 27.57
C PRO A 743 7.85 4.81 26.55
N ALA A 744 7.66 3.76 25.76
CA ALA A 744 8.56 3.38 24.67
C ALA A 744 7.78 2.64 23.58
N VAL A 745 8.24 2.76 22.34
CA VAL A 745 7.73 1.96 21.21
C VAL A 745 8.93 1.23 20.61
N ALA A 746 8.94 -0.11 20.70
CA ALA A 746 9.98 -0.93 20.09
C ALA A 746 9.80 -0.99 18.57
N ASP A 747 9.35 -2.10 18.00
CA ASP A 747 8.87 -2.17 16.61
C ASP A 747 7.42 -1.70 16.50
N TYR A 748 6.60 -2.00 17.50
CA TYR A 748 5.16 -1.81 17.46
C TYR A 748 4.57 -1.69 18.87
N GLU A 749 3.54 -0.85 19.03
CA GLU A 749 2.70 -0.80 20.23
C GLU A 749 1.25 -0.51 19.84
N VAL A 750 0.31 -0.99 20.66
CA VAL A 750 -1.11 -0.68 20.53
C VAL A 750 -1.62 -0.12 21.84
N ALA A 751 -2.02 1.14 21.84
CA ALA A 751 -2.73 1.75 22.95
C ALA A 751 -4.23 1.47 22.82
N ALA A 752 -4.71 0.49 23.57
CA ALA A 752 -6.11 0.13 23.68
C ALA A 752 -6.82 1.00 24.74
N VAL A 753 -7.92 1.63 24.35
CA VAL A 753 -8.79 2.40 25.24
C VAL A 753 -10.09 1.62 25.41
N THR A 754 -10.33 1.10 26.61
CA THR A 754 -11.60 0.46 26.96
C THR A 754 -12.57 1.49 27.51
N VAL A 755 -13.79 1.50 27.01
CA VAL A 755 -14.85 2.41 27.46
C VAL A 755 -15.99 1.66 28.14
N ALA A 756 -16.73 2.34 29.01
CA ALA A 756 -17.86 1.78 29.77
C ALA A 756 -19.09 1.50 28.91
#